data_AF-A0AAN4Z1G4-F1
#
_entry.id   AF-A0AAN4Z1G4-F1
#
_cell.length_a   1.000
_cell.length_b   1.000
_cell.length_c   1.000
_cell.angle_alpha   90.00
_cell.angle_beta   90.00
_cell.angle_gamma   90.00
#
_symmetry.space_group_name_H-M   'P 1'
#
loop_
_entity.id
_entity.type
_entity.pdbx_description
1 polymer ?
#
loop_
_entity_poly.entity_id
_entity_poly.type
_entity_poly.pdbx_seq_one_letter_code
_entity_poly.pdbx_strand_id
1 'polypeptide(L)'
;IKLAEWMLSHLSRSISRRGAASAVAAAPNERKKRIKNDKGVKEKKIKRWEESALERLEKELKEDGTRYNVLQERRGSHAQLMRFAMKEDVSGIVSLAEATSRSRVDSNLIKEEKDKGCDVDMLLSLCLLVSSRIIGREGADQSLKARTAANGLANLATSLRNREIGEGTKLSLILLWDSLHSIGDASIDEILEEARPRLRRLIKRIDLENSRIIMNECEKARVINRVADWVILEERKERSGDEYDKKLSLVDGLRTPLSITEYLGNPYAVVTLDEVELKRRFDSQMKRDSKPWLEVPNVFLKKNTSLCCAEELIESWEWKKEIERTIKSKLTKTGQYHIRALMASLDVGSAAEGLHNAVLSALGQGQSVLSLPSFQKSLALPVLALSHYAFINAHRINDDELMSSIFCEYSRFFTDSSISRVHSHREWWNECATKRGMDPQFDTPLHTFDTESMRVFGDFFMDVVLEACKFPSGPTGVKTPAFSTTNVTVAEVESLINEEGRITATKMLSVSSSLVRLLSQHQFRNLIFPSWQLPMEVPPRPWLDRGMAGPLYTTQNAPVIRDLPEFPRADMSYEMRSRLKNKKDQGRPVFDALNCLGSVGWTINRPVLNVLKELFVMADDPEKKEMLANLTIPSRGDTISIPDPVKVVGDSEDKEKWREFYRLKEGAIKERNELNGLWYWMLYRLVLAEYFSSSTLFFPHNMDFRGRVYPISPLLNHMGDDVNRSILKFARGKVVGARGLSWLKLHCINLTGKMKRDSIEERMKVAEESVQKMIDSADRPLDGERWWMESEDPWQTLAACIEVRDALRSDNPELFVSHLPIHQDGSCNGLQHYAALGRDGGGGREVNLVPAPSPADVYSSVAVRVEEKRKMDEKKEVDVALRLREKMKEAVPRKVIKQTVMTTVYGVTMYGAVQQIKRQLKALGMDGKESAEFASYLAKHTFASLSDAFESSMLLKDWLRKCAKGIAELTRPVEWVTPLGLPVMQPYTKHARRNG
;
A
#
# COMPACT_ATOMS: atom_id res chain seq x y z
N ILE A 1 -29.81 28.75 13.98
CA ILE A 1 -30.26 29.69 15.09
C ILE A 1 -31.01 28.89 16.16
N LYS A 2 -31.62 27.70 15.88
CA LYS A 2 -32.27 26.75 16.82
C LYS A 2 -31.24 25.74 17.35
N LEU A 3 -29.97 25.64 16.69
CA LEU A 3 -28.80 24.87 17.16
C LEU A 3 -27.91 25.75 18.06
N ALA A 4 -28.05 27.06 17.85
CA ALA A 4 -27.37 28.06 18.69
C ALA A 4 -28.20 28.38 19.95
N GLU A 5 -29.57 28.00 19.88
CA GLU A 5 -30.45 28.21 21.07
C GLU A 5 -30.49 26.94 21.93
N TRP A 6 -30.04 25.70 21.29
CA TRP A 6 -29.92 24.42 22.03
C TRP A 6 -28.55 24.33 22.71
N MET A 7 -27.48 25.05 22.12
CA MET A 7 -26.11 25.03 22.66
C MET A 7 -25.96 26.07 23.78
N LEU A 8 -26.95 27.08 23.72
CA LEU A 8 -26.88 28.13 24.75
C LEU A 8 -27.76 27.76 25.96
N SER A 9 -28.69 26.73 25.74
CA SER A 9 -29.53 26.26 26.88
C SER A 9 -28.82 25.14 27.64
N HIS A 10 -27.66 24.53 26.93
CA HIS A 10 -26.93 23.44 27.62
C HIS A 10 -25.67 23.98 28.29
N LEU A 11 -25.34 25.26 27.85
CA LEU A 11 -24.17 25.92 28.48
C LEU A 11 -24.61 26.78 29.67
N SER A 12 -26.01 26.98 29.75
CA SER A 12 -26.54 27.80 30.87
C SER A 12 -26.98 26.89 32.03
N ARG A 13 -26.95 25.45 31.82
CA ARG A 13 -27.35 24.55 32.92
C ARG A 13 -26.10 24.02 33.63
N SER A 14 -24.83 24.44 33.06
CA SER A 14 -23.61 23.96 33.74
C SER A 14 -22.92 25.11 34.48
N ILE A 15 -23.71 26.33 34.47
CA ILE A 15 -23.00 27.44 35.15
C ILE A 15 -23.95 28.05 36.17
N SER A 16 -24.96 27.29 36.79
CA SER A 16 -25.76 27.83 37.91
C SER A 16 -25.59 26.93 39.14
N ARG A 17 -24.32 26.56 39.64
CA ARG A 17 -24.14 26.33 41.10
C ARG A 17 -22.93 27.12 41.59
N ARG A 18 -23.11 28.43 41.67
CA ARG A 18 -22.39 29.10 42.78
C ARG A 18 -22.72 30.59 42.77
N GLY A 19 -23.83 30.96 43.50
CA GLY A 19 -24.20 31.87 44.62
C GLY A 19 -23.49 33.23 44.51
N ALA A 20 -24.27 34.27 44.08
CA ALA A 20 -24.96 35.50 44.53
C ALA A 20 -23.99 36.46 45.22
N ALA A 21 -23.88 37.72 44.65
CA ALA A 21 -24.46 38.97 45.21
C ALA A 21 -23.46 40.12 45.09
N SER A 22 -23.80 41.17 44.26
CA SER A 22 -24.26 42.56 44.52
C SER A 22 -23.37 43.55 43.76
N ALA A 23 -23.87 44.02 42.64
CA ALA A 23 -23.82 45.30 41.91
C ALA A 23 -24.22 46.48 42.82
N VAL A 24 -23.18 47.35 43.24
CA VAL A 24 -23.49 48.78 43.45
C VAL A 24 -22.64 49.61 42.47
N ALA A 25 -23.23 50.25 41.41
CA ALA A 25 -23.36 51.55 40.73
C ALA A 25 -22.37 52.57 41.29
N ALA A 26 -21.17 52.93 40.48
CA ALA A 26 -20.79 54.37 40.37
C ALA A 26 -19.68 54.53 39.33
N ALA A 27 -19.94 55.27 38.15
CA ALA A 27 -19.49 56.44 37.39
C ALA A 27 -18.07 56.22 36.84
N PRO A 28 -17.75 56.61 35.50
CA PRO A 28 -16.74 56.35 34.46
C PRO A 28 -15.47 57.19 34.69
N ASN A 29 -14.69 56.78 35.78
CA ASN A 29 -13.31 57.31 35.62
C ASN A 29 -12.32 56.40 36.35
N GLU A 30 -12.53 54.98 36.14
CA GLU A 30 -11.47 54.07 36.63
C GLU A 30 -11.26 52.94 35.62
N ARG A 31 -11.46 53.12 34.27
CA ARG A 31 -11.31 52.11 33.20
C ARG A 31 -9.93 52.23 32.56
N LYS A 32 -8.90 52.80 33.30
CA LYS A 32 -7.55 52.67 32.68
C LYS A 32 -6.58 52.05 33.68
N LYS A 33 -7.19 51.47 34.82
CA LYS A 33 -6.25 50.68 35.66
C LYS A 33 -6.72 49.24 35.80
N ARG A 34 -7.88 48.81 35.07
CA ARG A 34 -8.31 47.39 35.10
C ARG A 34 -8.04 46.73 33.75
N ILE A 35 -7.31 47.47 32.82
CA ILE A 35 -6.91 46.79 31.56
C ILE A 35 -5.41 46.42 31.66
N LYS A 36 -4.79 46.63 32.87
CA LYS A 36 -3.40 46.13 32.98
C LYS A 36 -3.35 44.90 33.89
N ASN A 37 -4.53 44.57 34.58
CA ASN A 37 -4.52 43.32 35.40
C ASN A 37 -5.20 42.17 34.67
N ASP A 38 -5.91 42.45 33.43
CA ASP A 38 -6.54 41.37 32.64
C ASP A 38 -5.57 40.87 31.55
N LYS A 39 -4.43 41.64 31.27
CA LYS A 39 -3.38 41.17 30.34
C LYS A 39 -2.38 40.27 31.06
N GLY A 40 -2.19 40.52 32.42
CA GLY A 40 -1.32 39.69 33.29
C GLY A 40 -2.01 38.39 33.73
N VAL A 41 -3.42 38.36 33.82
CA VAL A 41 -4.20 37.14 34.17
C VAL A 41 -4.43 36.31 32.90
N LYS A 42 -4.53 36.90 31.65
CA LYS A 42 -4.65 36.19 30.34
C LYS A 42 -3.28 35.64 29.91
N GLU A 43 -2.16 36.37 30.27
CA GLU A 43 -0.78 35.92 29.98
C GLU A 43 -0.34 34.85 30.98
N LYS A 44 -0.76 34.96 32.26
CA LYS A 44 -0.51 33.90 33.28
C LYS A 44 -1.38 32.66 33.03
N LYS A 45 -2.68 32.81 32.56
CA LYS A 45 -3.57 31.68 32.17
C LYS A 45 -3.08 31.02 30.87
N ILE A 46 -2.47 31.83 29.88
CA ILE A 46 -1.88 31.35 28.62
C ILE A 46 -0.57 30.60 28.93
N LYS A 47 0.17 31.01 29.96
CA LYS A 47 1.44 30.33 30.36
C LYS A 47 1.14 29.09 31.19
N ARG A 48 -0.04 28.93 31.80
CA ARG A 48 -0.46 27.78 32.62
C ARG A 48 -0.98 26.64 31.74
N TRP A 49 -1.64 26.92 30.57
CA TRP A 49 -2.14 25.81 29.74
C TRP A 49 -1.00 25.23 28.88
N GLU A 50 0.01 26.15 28.48
CA GLU A 50 1.17 25.64 27.69
C GLU A 50 2.04 24.72 28.55
N GLU A 51 2.21 25.16 29.80
CA GLU A 51 3.00 24.32 30.72
C GLU A 51 2.26 23.00 31.03
N SER A 52 0.94 23.09 31.25
CA SER A 52 0.14 21.87 31.44
C SER A 52 0.15 20.99 30.19
N ALA A 53 0.06 21.61 29.00
CA ALA A 53 0.10 20.84 27.73
C ALA A 53 1.48 20.19 27.54
N LEU A 54 2.53 20.96 27.88
CA LEU A 54 3.89 20.40 27.73
C LEU A 54 4.08 19.24 28.73
N GLU A 55 3.61 19.44 29.95
CA GLU A 55 3.69 18.33 30.93
C GLU A 55 2.94 17.10 30.46
N ARG A 56 1.73 17.30 29.92
CA ARG A 56 0.97 16.14 29.39
C ARG A 56 1.70 15.48 28.22
N LEU A 57 2.32 16.36 27.38
CA LEU A 57 3.01 15.79 26.19
C LEU A 57 4.27 15.03 26.64
N GLU A 58 4.95 15.63 27.60
CA GLU A 58 6.14 14.93 28.12
C GLU A 58 5.77 13.60 28.76
N LYS A 59 4.71 13.68 29.54
CA LYS A 59 4.22 12.41 30.11
C LYS A 59 3.83 11.41 29.01
N GLU A 60 3.18 11.93 27.99
CA GLU A 60 2.77 11.01 26.89
C GLU A 60 4.00 10.47 26.15
N LEU A 61 4.97 11.35 25.94
CA LEU A 61 6.18 10.90 25.22
C LEU A 61 6.92 9.85 26.05
N LYS A 62 7.11 10.16 27.35
CA LYS A 62 7.75 9.16 28.21
C LYS A 62 7.00 7.84 28.22
N GLU A 63 5.66 7.97 28.33
CA GLU A 63 4.86 6.73 28.29
C GLU A 63 5.01 6.01 26.94
N ASP A 64 5.09 6.81 25.87
CA ASP A 64 5.26 6.19 24.52
C ASP A 64 6.63 5.53 24.41
N GLY A 65 7.68 6.28 24.93
CA GLY A 65 9.02 5.69 24.90
C GLY A 65 9.06 4.36 25.67
N THR A 66 8.62 4.37 26.93
CA THR A 66 8.57 3.11 27.71
C THR A 66 7.77 2.02 26.97
N ARG A 67 6.75 2.51 26.39
CA ARG A 67 5.92 1.56 25.60
C ARG A 67 6.70 0.99 24.41
N TYR A 68 7.33 1.90 23.75
CA TYR A 68 8.14 1.46 22.60
C TYR A 68 9.17 0.42 23.05
N ASN A 69 9.87 0.67 24.11
CA ASN A 69 10.89 -0.28 24.60
C ASN A 69 10.28 -1.63 24.96
N VAL A 70 9.17 -1.61 25.66
CA VAL A 70 8.48 -2.88 26.00
C VAL A 70 8.08 -3.63 24.73
N LEU A 71 7.61 -2.86 23.82
CA LEU A 71 7.21 -3.49 22.54
C LEU A 71 8.42 -4.10 21.85
N GLN A 72 9.52 -3.37 21.82
CA GLN A 72 10.74 -3.93 21.18
C GLN A 72 11.18 -5.19 21.89
N GLU A 73 11.15 -5.17 23.17
CA GLU A 73 11.48 -6.39 23.94
C GLU A 73 10.57 -7.56 23.57
N ARG A 74 9.34 -7.29 23.34
CA ARG A 74 8.39 -8.39 23.03
C ARG A 74 8.60 -8.91 21.61
N ARG A 75 8.84 -8.07 20.79
CA ARG A 75 9.17 -8.54 19.43
C ARG A 75 10.44 -9.39 19.45
N GLY A 76 11.40 -9.00 20.25
CA GLY A 76 12.57 -9.86 20.51
C GLY A 76 12.17 -11.25 21.01
N SER A 77 11.16 -11.35 21.76
CA SER A 77 10.71 -12.65 22.30
C SER A 77 10.19 -13.56 21.19
N HIS A 78 9.58 -13.00 20.18
CA HIS A 78 9.14 -13.83 19.04
C HIS A 78 10.33 -14.52 18.36
N ALA A 79 11.23 -13.66 18.12
CA ALA A 79 12.44 -14.24 17.48
C ALA A 79 13.06 -15.33 18.36
N GLN A 80 13.03 -15.11 19.67
CA GLN A 80 13.60 -16.12 20.58
C GLN A 80 12.78 -17.42 20.54
N LEU A 81 11.45 -17.24 20.45
CA LEU A 81 10.63 -18.47 20.38
C LEU A 81 10.99 -19.28 19.13
N MET A 82 11.10 -18.59 18.01
CA MET A 82 11.42 -19.34 16.77
C MET A 82 12.77 -20.06 16.91
N ARG A 83 13.62 -19.35 17.60
CA ARG A 83 14.95 -19.97 17.78
C ARG A 83 14.85 -21.24 18.63
N PHE A 84 14.32 -21.08 19.88
CA PHE A 84 14.22 -22.24 20.78
C PHE A 84 13.44 -23.38 20.13
N ALA A 85 12.41 -22.98 19.44
CA ALA A 85 11.54 -24.03 18.85
C ALA A 85 12.28 -24.80 17.75
N MET A 86 13.00 -24.09 17.02
CA MET A 86 13.69 -24.77 15.90
C MET A 86 14.82 -25.65 16.43
N LYS A 87 15.42 -25.36 17.64
CA LYS A 87 16.45 -26.22 18.26
C LYS A 87 15.80 -27.26 19.16
N GLU A 88 14.49 -27.21 19.09
CA GLU A 88 13.72 -28.10 19.98
C GLU A 88 14.18 -28.00 21.43
N ASP A 89 14.60 -26.77 21.91
CA ASP A 89 14.97 -26.47 23.31
C ASP A 89 13.72 -26.12 24.14
N VAL A 90 13.14 -27.18 24.73
CA VAL A 90 11.85 -27.01 25.45
C VAL A 90 12.08 -26.17 26.71
N SER A 91 13.26 -26.33 27.34
CA SER A 91 13.54 -25.54 28.54
C SER A 91 13.58 -24.04 28.25
N GLY A 92 14.24 -23.69 27.16
CA GLY A 92 14.27 -22.27 26.74
C GLY A 92 12.86 -21.73 26.43
N ILE A 93 12.02 -22.61 25.79
CA ILE A 93 10.65 -22.14 25.43
C ILE A 93 9.82 -21.91 26.69
N VAL A 94 9.97 -22.83 27.62
CA VAL A 94 9.16 -22.73 28.85
C VAL A 94 9.64 -21.52 29.67
N SER A 95 10.95 -21.29 29.65
CA SER A 95 11.46 -20.10 30.37
C SER A 95 10.94 -18.81 29.73
N LEU A 96 10.93 -18.83 28.40
CA LEU A 96 10.38 -17.65 27.71
C LEU A 96 8.89 -17.45 28.02
N ALA A 97 8.13 -18.58 28.05
CA ALA A 97 6.70 -18.48 28.39
C ALA A 97 6.52 -17.94 29.82
N GLU A 98 7.38 -18.31 30.72
CA GLU A 98 7.26 -17.84 32.12
C GLU A 98 7.59 -16.35 32.21
N ALA A 99 8.70 -16.06 31.53
CA ALA A 99 9.09 -14.63 31.52
C ALA A 99 7.98 -13.76 30.93
N THR A 100 7.37 -14.33 29.85
CA THR A 100 6.30 -13.54 29.19
C THR A 100 5.05 -13.44 30.09
N SER A 101 4.81 -14.46 30.83
CA SER A 101 3.61 -14.45 31.71
C SER A 101 3.82 -13.47 32.87
N ARG A 102 5.07 -13.26 33.34
CA ARG A 102 5.33 -12.38 34.51
C ARG A 102 5.28 -10.92 34.08
N SER A 103 5.59 -10.73 32.82
CA SER A 103 5.62 -9.35 32.30
C SER A 103 4.23 -8.86 31.91
N ARG A 104 3.18 -9.65 32.07
CA ARG A 104 1.79 -9.30 31.67
C ARG A 104 1.20 -8.26 32.64
N VAL A 105 1.20 -6.96 32.08
CA VAL A 105 0.63 -5.90 32.96
C VAL A 105 -0.67 -5.41 32.32
N ASP A 106 -1.88 -5.51 32.95
CA ASP A 106 -3.16 -4.80 32.76
C ASP A 106 -3.82 -5.24 31.44
N SER A 107 -5.00 -5.75 31.30
CA SER A 107 -5.84 -6.23 30.18
C SER A 107 -5.89 -5.21 29.04
N ASN A 108 -5.78 -3.91 29.32
CA ASN A 108 -5.80 -2.86 28.28
C ASN A 108 -4.49 -2.81 27.50
N LEU A 109 -3.40 -3.09 28.09
CA LEU A 109 -2.08 -3.14 27.42
C LEU A 109 -1.95 -4.39 26.55
N ILE A 110 -2.58 -5.48 26.86
CA ILE A 110 -2.55 -6.72 26.06
C ILE A 110 -3.33 -6.51 24.76
N LYS A 111 -4.37 -5.88 24.95
CA LYS A 111 -5.17 -5.61 23.72
C LYS A 111 -4.42 -4.65 22.79
N GLU A 112 -3.87 -3.66 23.30
CA GLU A 112 -3.03 -2.72 22.53
C GLU A 112 -1.85 -3.46 21.88
N GLU A 113 -1.21 -4.28 22.57
CA GLU A 113 -0.10 -5.07 21.99
C GLU A 113 -0.60 -5.97 20.85
N LYS A 114 -1.69 -6.49 21.01
CA LYS A 114 -2.30 -7.27 19.91
C LYS A 114 -2.47 -6.41 18.65
N ASP A 115 -2.90 -5.29 18.79
CA ASP A 115 -3.13 -4.40 17.63
C ASP A 115 -1.80 -3.98 17.00
N LYS A 116 -0.77 -4.18 17.70
CA LYS A 116 0.54 -3.77 17.15
C LYS A 116 1.33 -4.99 16.65
N GLY A 117 0.54 -6.18 16.65
CA GLY A 117 1.20 -7.34 16.01
C GLY A 117 2.05 -8.11 17.02
N CYS A 118 1.99 -7.68 18.37
CA CYS A 118 2.69 -8.40 19.45
C CYS A 118 1.69 -9.01 20.43
N ASP A 119 0.98 -9.99 19.82
CA ASP A 119 -0.10 -10.64 20.62
C ASP A 119 0.51 -11.58 21.66
N VAL A 120 0.57 -11.09 22.90
CA VAL A 120 1.27 -11.83 23.98
C VAL A 120 0.56 -13.17 24.23
N ASP A 121 -0.72 -13.03 24.15
CA ASP A 121 -1.46 -14.30 24.34
C ASP A 121 -1.12 -15.32 23.25
N MET A 122 -1.02 -14.82 22.05
CA MET A 122 -0.67 -15.75 20.96
C MET A 122 0.76 -16.29 21.16
N LEU A 123 1.70 -15.42 21.55
CA LEU A 123 3.06 -15.90 21.82
C LEU A 123 3.06 -17.00 22.88
N LEU A 124 2.35 -16.70 23.98
CA LEU A 124 2.27 -17.71 25.04
C LEU A 124 1.63 -19.01 24.52
N SER A 125 0.55 -18.84 23.74
CA SER A 125 -0.13 -20.04 23.18
C SER A 125 0.84 -20.85 22.31
N LEU A 126 1.67 -20.15 21.59
CA LEU A 126 2.58 -20.87 20.66
C LEU A 126 3.71 -21.54 21.46
N CYS A 127 4.23 -20.80 22.50
CA CYS A 127 5.27 -21.45 23.32
C CYS A 127 4.77 -22.77 23.88
N LEU A 128 3.53 -22.72 24.35
CA LEU A 128 3.00 -23.95 25.00
C LEU A 128 2.66 -25.01 23.96
N LEU A 129 2.11 -24.54 22.90
CA LEU A 129 1.72 -25.52 21.88
C LEU A 129 2.96 -26.20 21.29
N VAL A 130 3.97 -25.41 20.98
CA VAL A 130 5.16 -25.98 20.35
C VAL A 130 5.85 -26.92 21.34
N SER A 131 5.90 -26.50 22.64
CA SER A 131 6.46 -27.40 23.67
C SER A 131 5.71 -28.74 23.70
N SER A 132 4.39 -28.61 23.66
CA SER A 132 3.59 -29.86 23.69
C SER A 132 3.90 -30.75 22.49
N ARG A 133 4.02 -30.20 21.35
CA ARG A 133 4.23 -31.03 20.14
C ARG A 133 5.63 -31.64 20.14
N ILE A 134 6.62 -30.82 20.62
CA ILE A 134 7.99 -31.38 20.68
C ILE A 134 8.02 -32.55 21.66
N ILE A 135 7.35 -32.42 22.80
CA ILE A 135 7.34 -33.49 23.81
C ILE A 135 6.57 -34.71 23.30
N GLY A 136 5.48 -34.42 22.61
CA GLY A 136 4.62 -35.53 22.10
C GLY A 136 5.36 -36.35 21.05
N ARG A 137 6.35 -35.79 20.20
CA ARG A 137 7.06 -36.52 19.11
C ARG A 137 8.18 -37.39 19.70
N GLU A 138 8.85 -36.93 20.76
CA GLU A 138 10.12 -37.52 21.24
C GLU A 138 9.84 -38.63 22.26
N GLY A 139 8.51 -39.24 22.36
CA GLY A 139 8.24 -40.41 23.21
C GLY A 139 9.03 -40.36 24.52
N ALA A 140 8.96 -41.46 25.57
CA ALA A 140 9.43 -41.70 26.96
C ALA A 140 10.95 -41.57 27.04
N ASP A 141 11.74 -41.14 25.86
CA ASP A 141 13.21 -41.29 25.89
C ASP A 141 13.88 -39.94 26.11
N GLN A 142 13.31 -39.01 27.02
CA GLN A 142 14.09 -37.87 27.55
C GLN A 142 13.33 -37.22 28.71
N SER A 143 13.18 -37.87 29.88
CA SER A 143 12.49 -37.57 31.15
C SER A 143 12.94 -36.23 31.73
N LEU A 144 14.22 -35.74 31.25
CA LEU A 144 14.69 -34.50 31.89
C LEU A 144 14.02 -33.27 31.25
N LYS A 145 13.86 -33.23 29.91
CA LYS A 145 13.18 -32.10 29.22
C LYS A 145 11.70 -32.03 29.61
N ALA A 146 11.11 -33.18 29.71
CA ALA A 146 9.68 -33.25 30.09
C ALA A 146 9.47 -32.79 31.54
N ARG A 147 10.50 -33.11 32.35
CA ARG A 147 10.37 -32.66 33.76
C ARG A 147 10.48 -31.14 33.87
N THR A 148 11.45 -30.56 33.17
CA THR A 148 11.56 -29.10 33.15
C THR A 148 10.26 -28.45 32.65
N ALA A 149 9.74 -28.95 31.57
CA ALA A 149 8.47 -28.40 31.03
C ALA A 149 7.33 -28.56 32.04
N ALA A 150 7.33 -29.73 32.78
CA ALA A 150 6.27 -29.94 33.80
C ALA A 150 6.40 -28.92 34.93
N ASN A 151 7.66 -28.65 35.35
CA ASN A 151 7.84 -27.61 36.39
C ASN A 151 7.44 -26.23 35.87
N GLY A 152 7.85 -25.95 34.64
CA GLY A 152 7.44 -24.68 34.02
C GLY A 152 5.91 -24.52 33.97
N LEU A 153 5.25 -25.59 33.52
CA LEU A 153 3.77 -25.52 33.46
C LEU A 153 3.19 -25.22 34.86
N ALA A 154 3.69 -25.94 35.89
CA ALA A 154 3.18 -25.69 37.25
C ALA A 154 3.41 -24.23 37.66
N ASN A 155 4.58 -23.71 37.34
CA ASN A 155 4.86 -22.30 37.68
C ASN A 155 3.94 -21.34 36.91
N LEU A 156 3.75 -21.67 35.68
CA LEU A 156 2.85 -20.81 34.87
C LEU A 156 1.43 -20.81 35.44
N ALA A 157 0.96 -22.00 35.79
CA ALA A 157 -0.39 -22.06 36.38
C ALA A 157 -0.48 -21.16 37.63
N THR A 158 0.65 -21.05 38.29
CA THR A 158 0.63 -20.19 39.49
C THR A 158 0.69 -18.71 39.10
N SER A 159 1.53 -18.43 38.15
CA SER A 159 1.68 -17.02 37.75
C SER A 159 0.42 -16.47 37.09
N LEU A 160 -0.45 -17.40 36.58
CA LEU A 160 -1.61 -16.90 35.81
C LEU A 160 -2.89 -17.04 36.65
N ARG A 161 -2.89 -17.32 37.97
CA ARG A 161 -3.98 -17.75 38.87
C ARG A 161 -5.03 -16.64 39.00
N ASN A 162 -4.83 -15.41 38.42
CA ASN A 162 -5.87 -14.36 38.49
C ASN A 162 -5.85 -13.51 37.22
N ARG A 163 -5.42 -14.20 36.20
CA ARG A 163 -5.33 -13.38 34.97
C ARG A 163 -6.24 -13.98 33.90
N GLU A 164 -6.82 -13.05 33.12
CA GLU A 164 -7.61 -13.55 31.97
C GLU A 164 -6.67 -14.00 30.84
N ILE A 165 -6.95 -15.33 30.43
CA ILE A 165 -6.04 -15.79 29.36
C ILE A 165 -6.88 -16.17 28.14
N GLY A 166 -6.20 -15.96 27.03
CA GLY A 166 -6.90 -16.21 25.74
C GLY A 166 -7.22 -17.70 25.54
N GLU A 167 -8.19 -17.97 24.57
CA GLU A 167 -8.65 -19.37 24.31
C GLU A 167 -7.49 -20.23 23.77
N GLY A 168 -6.62 -19.66 22.96
CA GLY A 168 -5.45 -20.41 22.45
C GLY A 168 -4.54 -20.90 23.57
N THR A 169 -4.25 -20.03 24.55
CA THR A 169 -3.37 -20.42 25.68
C THR A 169 -4.01 -21.52 26.52
N LYS A 170 -5.32 -21.38 26.73
CA LYS A 170 -6.02 -22.44 27.51
C LYS A 170 -5.89 -23.79 26.83
N LEU A 171 -6.15 -23.74 25.52
CA LEU A 171 -6.12 -25.03 24.77
C LEU A 171 -4.68 -25.58 24.73
N SER A 172 -3.71 -24.71 24.58
CA SER A 172 -2.31 -25.18 24.51
C SER A 172 -1.86 -25.74 25.88
N LEU A 173 -2.40 -25.19 26.99
CA LEU A 173 -2.07 -25.73 28.33
C LEU A 173 -2.61 -27.15 28.49
N ILE A 174 -3.80 -27.33 27.94
CA ILE A 174 -4.39 -28.69 28.04
C ILE A 174 -3.53 -29.67 27.23
N LEU A 175 -3.20 -29.23 26.09
CA LEU A 175 -2.44 -30.15 25.22
C LEU A 175 -1.08 -30.46 25.85
N LEU A 176 -0.41 -29.42 26.38
CA LEU A 176 0.91 -29.68 27.01
C LEU A 176 0.76 -30.63 28.20
N TRP A 177 -0.25 -30.34 29.04
CA TRP A 177 -0.50 -31.27 30.17
C TRP A 177 -0.67 -32.71 29.68
N ASP A 178 -1.51 -32.84 28.66
CA ASP A 178 -1.80 -34.22 28.18
C ASP A 178 -0.52 -34.86 27.64
N SER A 179 0.26 -34.10 26.90
CA SER A 179 1.51 -34.68 26.33
C SER A 179 2.46 -35.09 27.45
N LEU A 180 2.55 -34.30 28.52
CA LEU A 180 3.42 -34.63 29.66
C LEU A 180 2.90 -35.84 30.44
N HIS A 181 1.56 -35.86 30.59
CA HIS A 181 0.98 -37.01 31.31
C HIS A 181 1.18 -38.31 30.53
N SER A 182 1.24 -38.27 29.23
CA SER A 182 1.35 -39.49 28.40
C SER A 182 2.75 -40.09 28.50
N ILE A 183 3.72 -39.36 29.09
CA ILE A 183 5.10 -39.88 29.22
C ILE A 183 5.12 -41.02 30.24
N GLY A 184 4.17 -40.90 31.30
CA GLY A 184 3.98 -42.03 32.24
C GLY A 184 5.07 -42.05 33.32
N ASP A 185 5.88 -40.93 33.54
CA ASP A 185 6.90 -40.81 34.61
C ASP A 185 6.24 -40.34 35.91
N ALA A 186 6.49 -41.06 37.02
CA ALA A 186 5.81 -40.81 38.32
C ALA A 186 6.14 -39.41 38.85
N SER A 187 7.43 -39.00 38.70
CA SER A 187 7.83 -37.67 39.20
C SER A 187 7.11 -36.55 38.44
N ILE A 188 6.89 -36.66 37.15
CA ILE A 188 6.18 -35.63 36.34
C ILE A 188 4.68 -35.65 36.68
N ASP A 189 4.17 -36.87 36.93
CA ASP A 189 2.73 -36.97 37.27
C ASP A 189 2.45 -36.30 38.62
N GLU A 190 3.47 -36.43 39.51
CA GLU A 190 3.27 -35.76 40.82
C GLU A 190 3.20 -34.24 40.65
N ILE A 191 4.07 -33.74 39.77
CA ILE A 191 4.06 -32.27 39.54
C ILE A 191 2.74 -31.85 38.90
N LEU A 192 2.27 -32.62 37.95
CA LEU A 192 1.04 -32.24 37.23
C LEU A 192 -0.17 -32.31 38.14
N GLU A 193 -0.15 -33.33 39.02
CA GLU A 193 -1.33 -33.47 39.91
C GLU A 193 -1.35 -32.33 40.94
N GLU A 194 -0.16 -31.86 41.27
CA GLU A 194 -0.13 -30.70 42.18
C GLU A 194 -0.64 -29.44 41.49
N ALA A 195 -0.40 -29.29 40.17
CA ALA A 195 -0.79 -28.07 39.44
C ALA A 195 -2.23 -28.16 38.93
N ARG A 196 -2.86 -29.29 38.97
CA ARG A 196 -4.13 -29.58 38.30
C ARG A 196 -5.24 -28.66 38.81
N PRO A 197 -5.43 -28.51 40.14
CA PRO A 197 -6.54 -27.66 40.61
C PRO A 197 -6.42 -26.22 40.10
N ARG A 198 -5.20 -25.76 40.03
CA ARG A 198 -5.00 -24.37 39.53
C ARG A 198 -5.29 -24.28 38.04
N LEU A 199 -4.90 -25.23 37.33
CA LEU A 199 -5.14 -25.22 35.88
C LEU A 199 -6.64 -25.35 35.58
N ARG A 200 -7.30 -26.17 36.45
CA ARG A 200 -8.76 -26.31 36.23
C ARG A 200 -9.47 -24.98 36.48
N ARG A 201 -8.98 -24.29 37.42
CA ARG A 201 -9.61 -22.98 37.70
C ARG A 201 -9.35 -22.00 36.55
N LEU A 202 -8.18 -22.11 35.95
CA LEU A 202 -7.83 -21.19 34.84
C LEU A 202 -8.65 -21.49 33.59
N ILE A 203 -9.11 -22.83 33.48
CA ILE A 203 -9.74 -23.25 32.21
C ILE A 203 -11.22 -23.53 32.47
N LYS A 204 -11.79 -22.87 33.34
CA LYS A 204 -13.17 -23.14 33.81
C LYS A 204 -14.16 -23.08 32.64
N ARG A 205 -13.74 -22.23 31.53
CA ARG A 205 -14.61 -22.14 30.33
C ARG A 205 -13.74 -22.14 29.08
N ILE A 206 -14.23 -23.04 28.00
CA ILE A 206 -13.39 -23.02 26.78
C ILE A 206 -14.34 -22.89 25.57
N ASP A 207 -13.88 -22.00 24.72
CA ASP A 207 -14.57 -21.87 23.43
C ASP A 207 -13.66 -22.40 22.29
N LEU A 208 -14.08 -23.50 21.76
CA LEU A 208 -13.20 -24.14 20.75
C LEU A 208 -13.32 -23.43 19.40
N GLU A 209 -14.32 -22.60 19.21
CA GLU A 209 -14.55 -21.95 17.90
C GLU A 209 -13.73 -20.67 17.75
N ASN A 210 -13.27 -20.16 18.83
CA ASN A 210 -12.55 -18.87 18.73
C ASN A 210 -11.04 -19.07 18.95
N SER A 211 -10.75 -20.42 18.81
CA SER A 211 -9.30 -20.63 19.05
C SER A 211 -8.50 -20.20 17.82
N ARG A 212 -7.39 -19.56 18.06
CA ARG A 212 -6.52 -19.05 16.96
C ARG A 212 -5.37 -20.01 16.69
N ILE A 213 -5.35 -21.08 17.55
CA ILE A 213 -4.28 -22.07 17.26
C ILE A 213 -4.85 -23.21 16.40
N ILE A 214 -3.96 -23.68 15.52
CA ILE A 214 -4.41 -24.78 14.62
C ILE A 214 -4.05 -26.12 15.27
N MET A 215 -5.18 -27.00 15.44
CA MET A 215 -4.96 -28.32 16.05
C MET A 215 -5.25 -29.43 15.02
N ASN A 216 -4.38 -30.47 15.07
CA ASN A 216 -4.77 -31.63 14.24
C ASN A 216 -5.87 -32.46 14.90
N GLU A 217 -6.43 -33.46 14.10
CA GLU A 217 -7.63 -34.20 14.57
C GLU A 217 -7.35 -34.92 15.89
N CYS A 218 -6.13 -35.40 16.05
CA CYS A 218 -5.77 -36.09 17.31
C CYS A 218 -5.73 -35.10 18.47
N GLU A 219 -5.15 -33.96 18.27
CA GLU A 219 -5.09 -32.93 19.32
C GLU A 219 -6.49 -32.46 19.71
N LYS A 220 -7.29 -32.30 18.66
CA LYS A 220 -8.67 -31.87 18.97
C LYS A 220 -9.38 -32.91 19.84
N ALA A 221 -9.17 -34.17 19.52
CA ALA A 221 -9.82 -35.24 20.30
C ALA A 221 -9.31 -35.24 21.74
N ARG A 222 -7.99 -34.99 21.88
CA ARG A 222 -7.42 -34.97 23.24
C ARG A 222 -8.00 -33.82 24.07
N VAL A 223 -8.12 -32.70 23.44
CA VAL A 223 -8.68 -31.54 24.16
C VAL A 223 -10.14 -31.80 24.55
N ILE A 224 -10.88 -32.36 23.61
CA ILE A 224 -12.32 -32.60 23.86
C ILE A 224 -12.46 -33.62 25.01
N ASN A 225 -11.65 -34.67 24.96
CA ASN A 225 -11.73 -35.68 26.04
C ASN A 225 -11.38 -35.08 27.40
N ARG A 226 -10.41 -34.18 27.40
CA ARG A 226 -9.99 -33.61 28.70
C ARG A 226 -11.01 -32.58 29.20
N VAL A 227 -11.45 -31.81 28.28
CA VAL A 227 -12.49 -30.85 28.67
C VAL A 227 -13.69 -31.57 29.26
N ALA A 228 -14.04 -32.71 28.62
CA ALA A 228 -15.16 -33.52 29.17
C ALA A 228 -14.81 -34.07 30.56
N ASP A 229 -13.58 -34.53 30.68
CA ASP A 229 -13.12 -35.08 31.98
C ASP A 229 -13.12 -33.99 33.06
N TRP A 230 -12.76 -32.78 32.70
CA TRP A 230 -12.63 -31.70 33.71
C TRP A 230 -13.95 -30.92 33.83
N VAL A 231 -15.07 -31.34 33.11
CA VAL A 231 -16.44 -30.78 33.14
C VAL A 231 -16.39 -29.27 32.88
N ILE A 232 -15.90 -28.71 31.88
CA ILE A 232 -15.56 -27.29 31.62
C ILE A 232 -16.40 -26.80 30.44
N LEU A 233 -17.77 -27.39 30.18
CA LEU A 233 -18.31 -26.95 28.87
C LEU A 233 -19.31 -25.80 29.08
N GLU A 234 -19.17 -24.75 28.30
CA GLU A 234 -20.21 -23.72 28.07
C GLU A 234 -20.97 -24.00 26.77
N GLU A 235 -22.28 -23.69 26.85
CA GLU A 235 -23.29 -23.60 25.77
C GLU A 235 -22.91 -22.55 24.73
N ARG A 236 -22.87 -23.04 23.52
CA ARG A 236 -22.73 -22.39 22.20
C ARG A 236 -23.38 -20.99 22.18
N LYS A 237 -22.50 -19.98 22.32
CA LYS A 237 -23.12 -18.64 22.12
C LYS A 237 -23.14 -18.29 20.62
N GLU A 238 -24.30 -18.23 20.03
CA GLU A 238 -24.54 -17.72 18.66
C GLU A 238 -23.94 -16.31 18.49
N ARG A 239 -22.83 -16.23 17.76
CA ARG A 239 -22.26 -14.90 17.40
C ARG A 239 -23.32 -14.02 16.71
N SER A 240 -24.10 -13.28 17.54
CA SER A 240 -25.09 -12.27 17.05
C SER A 240 -24.42 -10.90 16.94
N GLY A 241 -23.80 -10.50 15.63
CA GLY A 241 -23.62 -9.02 15.52
C GLY A 241 -22.75 -8.69 14.31
N ASP A 242 -22.97 -9.27 13.05
CA ASP A 242 -22.09 -8.93 11.91
C ASP A 242 -22.71 -7.77 11.09
N GLU A 243 -23.59 -7.01 11.67
CA GLU A 243 -24.24 -5.93 10.88
C GLU A 243 -23.43 -4.63 11.01
N TYR A 244 -23.76 -3.77 10.01
CA TYR A 244 -23.12 -2.43 10.09
C TYR A 244 -23.62 -1.65 11.31
N ASP A 245 -22.72 -0.72 11.81
CA ASP A 245 -23.08 0.13 12.97
C ASP A 245 -24.38 0.89 12.72
N LYS A 246 -25.28 0.80 13.70
CA LYS A 246 -26.61 1.41 13.50
C LYS A 246 -26.52 2.94 13.51
N LYS A 247 -25.38 3.45 13.98
CA LYS A 247 -25.23 4.92 14.03
C LYS A 247 -24.79 5.47 12.67
N LEU A 248 -24.42 4.58 11.75
CA LEU A 248 -24.02 5.07 10.41
C LEU A 248 -25.22 5.16 9.48
N SER A 249 -25.69 6.38 9.28
CA SER A 249 -26.96 6.55 8.53
C SER A 249 -26.74 6.39 7.02
N LEU A 250 -25.46 6.51 6.54
CA LEU A 250 -25.21 6.48 5.07
C LEU A 250 -25.30 5.05 4.55
N VAL A 251 -25.36 4.09 5.52
CA VAL A 251 -25.35 2.70 4.99
C VAL A 251 -26.63 1.98 5.44
N ASP A 252 -27.63 2.77 5.81
CA ASP A 252 -28.89 2.16 6.31
C ASP A 252 -29.49 1.23 5.24
N GLY A 253 -29.27 1.63 3.96
CA GLY A 253 -29.88 0.82 2.87
C GLY A 253 -29.12 -0.50 2.65
N LEU A 254 -27.97 -0.64 3.27
CA LEU A 254 -27.16 -1.86 3.02
C LEU A 254 -27.31 -2.86 4.17
N ARG A 255 -28.15 -2.64 5.19
CA ARG A 255 -28.22 -3.54 6.36
C ARG A 255 -29.21 -4.67 6.09
N THR A 256 -30.04 -4.41 5.11
CA THR A 256 -31.02 -5.47 4.83
C THR A 256 -30.75 -6.04 3.43
N PRO A 257 -30.84 -7.34 3.39
CA PRO A 257 -30.60 -7.95 2.07
C PRO A 257 -31.67 -7.52 1.05
N LEU A 258 -31.16 -7.49 -0.16
CA LEU A 258 -32.11 -7.12 -1.25
C LEU A 258 -33.11 -8.25 -1.51
N SER A 259 -34.35 -7.83 -1.93
CA SER A 259 -35.31 -8.87 -2.35
C SER A 259 -34.85 -9.56 -3.65
N ILE A 260 -35.38 -10.74 -3.87
CA ILE A 260 -34.97 -11.51 -5.07
C ILE A 260 -35.29 -10.71 -6.33
N THR A 261 -36.33 -9.89 -6.27
CA THR A 261 -36.75 -9.13 -7.48
C THR A 261 -35.82 -7.93 -7.71
N GLU A 262 -35.19 -7.42 -6.66
CA GLU A 262 -34.33 -6.21 -6.82
C GLU A 262 -32.88 -6.63 -7.06
N TYR A 263 -32.55 -7.93 -6.91
CA TYR A 263 -31.15 -8.39 -7.03
C TYR A 263 -30.78 -8.59 -8.50
N LEU A 264 -29.74 -7.85 -8.92
CA LEU A 264 -29.38 -7.84 -10.36
C LEU A 264 -28.33 -8.90 -10.66
N GLY A 265 -28.13 -9.76 -9.67
CA GLY A 265 -27.17 -10.84 -9.93
C GLY A 265 -25.83 -10.55 -9.22
N ASN A 266 -25.07 -11.66 -9.10
CA ASN A 266 -23.75 -11.51 -8.44
C ASN A 266 -22.74 -10.84 -9.39
N PRO A 267 -22.29 -9.66 -8.99
CA PRO A 267 -21.42 -8.87 -9.87
C PRO A 267 -20.01 -9.47 -9.95
N TYR A 268 -19.74 -10.50 -9.22
CA TYR A 268 -18.36 -11.03 -9.16
C TYR A 268 -18.28 -12.40 -9.81
N ALA A 269 -19.42 -12.82 -10.34
CA ALA A 269 -19.44 -14.18 -10.93
C ALA A 269 -18.79 -14.16 -12.32
N VAL A 270 -17.80 -15.09 -12.41
CA VAL A 270 -17.15 -15.26 -13.73
C VAL A 270 -17.48 -16.67 -14.25
N VAL A 271 -18.04 -16.71 -15.45
CA VAL A 271 -18.65 -17.94 -15.99
C VAL A 271 -17.57 -19.04 -16.10
N THR A 272 -16.37 -18.63 -16.36
CA THR A 272 -15.32 -19.65 -16.58
C THR A 272 -14.75 -20.15 -15.25
N LEU A 273 -15.19 -19.54 -14.14
CA LEU A 273 -14.60 -19.95 -12.85
C LEU A 273 -15.66 -20.67 -11.99
N ASP A 274 -15.78 -21.99 -12.17
CA ASP A 274 -16.69 -22.74 -11.26
C ASP A 274 -15.92 -23.24 -10.02
N GLU A 275 -16.61 -23.87 -9.13
CA GLU A 275 -16.01 -24.23 -7.81
C GLU A 275 -14.79 -25.12 -8.00
N VAL A 276 -14.84 -26.02 -8.99
CA VAL A 276 -13.71 -26.96 -9.20
C VAL A 276 -12.48 -26.19 -9.71
N GLU A 277 -12.78 -25.34 -10.66
CA GLU A 277 -11.65 -24.55 -11.19
C GLU A 277 -11.07 -23.60 -10.12
N LEU A 278 -11.88 -22.98 -9.31
CA LEU A 278 -11.38 -22.08 -8.25
C LEU A 278 -10.55 -22.86 -7.21
N LYS A 279 -10.97 -24.04 -6.94
CA LYS A 279 -10.16 -24.84 -6.00
C LYS A 279 -8.79 -25.18 -6.60
N ARG A 280 -8.82 -25.64 -7.86
CA ARG A 280 -7.52 -25.95 -8.49
C ARG A 280 -6.61 -24.73 -8.50
N ARG A 281 -7.13 -23.57 -8.78
CA ARG A 281 -6.29 -22.34 -8.85
C ARG A 281 -5.85 -21.93 -7.43
N PHE A 282 -6.80 -22.14 -6.53
CA PHE A 282 -6.40 -21.82 -5.13
C PHE A 282 -5.18 -22.64 -4.72
N ASP A 283 -5.16 -23.94 -5.01
CA ASP A 283 -4.00 -24.76 -4.62
C ASP A 283 -2.73 -24.25 -5.32
N SER A 284 -2.87 -23.90 -6.62
CA SER A 284 -1.70 -23.36 -7.34
C SER A 284 -1.25 -22.03 -6.75
N GLN A 285 -2.30 -21.16 -6.35
CA GLN A 285 -1.95 -19.85 -5.74
C GLN A 285 -1.21 -20.06 -4.41
N MET A 286 -1.61 -20.99 -3.59
CA MET A 286 -0.95 -21.24 -2.30
C MET A 286 0.49 -21.73 -2.52
N LYS A 287 0.68 -22.55 -3.59
CA LYS A 287 2.06 -23.02 -3.88
C LYS A 287 2.94 -21.85 -4.33
N ARG A 288 2.31 -21.04 -5.16
CA ARG A 288 3.09 -19.87 -5.64
C ARG A 288 3.42 -18.93 -4.48
N ASP A 289 2.50 -18.71 -3.60
CA ASP A 289 2.69 -17.73 -2.51
C ASP A 289 3.67 -18.28 -1.48
N SER A 290 3.91 -19.63 -1.51
CA SER A 290 4.88 -20.17 -0.53
C SER A 290 6.32 -19.84 -0.93
N LYS A 291 6.49 -19.40 -2.13
CA LYS A 291 7.83 -18.97 -2.56
C LYS A 291 7.89 -17.44 -2.65
N PRO A 292 9.09 -16.87 -2.26
CA PRO A 292 9.18 -15.41 -2.21
C PRO A 292 9.31 -14.80 -3.62
N TRP A 293 9.80 -15.65 -4.55
CA TRP A 293 10.04 -15.05 -5.89
C TRP A 293 9.33 -15.89 -6.95
N LEU A 294 8.94 -15.18 -8.07
CA LEU A 294 8.36 -15.85 -9.25
C LEU A 294 9.23 -15.52 -10.47
N GLU A 295 9.64 -16.62 -11.09
CA GLU A 295 10.42 -16.41 -12.33
C GLU A 295 9.50 -16.44 -13.56
N VAL A 296 9.69 -15.41 -14.38
CA VAL A 296 8.79 -15.30 -15.55
C VAL A 296 9.68 -15.18 -16.80
N PRO A 297 9.35 -16.04 -17.82
CA PRO A 297 10.14 -15.99 -19.06
C PRO A 297 9.97 -14.64 -19.78
N ASN A 298 11.18 -14.13 -20.16
CA ASN A 298 11.19 -12.88 -20.95
C ASN A 298 10.86 -13.14 -22.43
N VAL A 299 9.64 -12.76 -22.87
CA VAL A 299 9.16 -13.10 -24.23
C VAL A 299 9.75 -12.12 -25.25
N PHE A 300 10.54 -11.14 -24.77
CA PHE A 300 11.07 -10.13 -25.70
C PHE A 300 12.58 -10.32 -25.84
N LEU A 301 13.00 -11.64 -25.70
CA LEU A 301 14.43 -11.91 -25.86
C LEU A 301 14.83 -11.79 -27.34
N LYS A 302 15.89 -11.01 -27.60
CA LYS A 302 16.32 -10.87 -29.02
C LYS A 302 16.98 -12.17 -29.49
N LYS A 303 16.56 -12.70 -30.66
CA LYS A 303 17.11 -13.96 -31.26
C LYS A 303 18.60 -13.80 -31.56
N ASN A 304 19.17 -12.45 -31.51
CA ASN A 304 20.60 -12.25 -31.86
C ASN A 304 21.40 -11.79 -30.62
N THR A 305 21.12 -12.23 -29.37
CA THR A 305 21.85 -11.70 -28.20
C THR A 305 22.97 -12.67 -27.80
N SER A 306 24.25 -12.18 -27.68
CA SER A 306 25.46 -12.66 -26.98
C SER A 306 25.44 -14.18 -26.80
N LEU A 307 26.52 -14.96 -27.13
CA LEU A 307 26.70 -16.41 -26.97
C LEU A 307 26.00 -16.93 -25.72
N CYS A 308 25.68 -15.86 -24.64
CA CYS A 308 25.05 -16.41 -23.41
C CYS A 308 24.15 -15.34 -22.77
N CYS A 309 23.20 -15.71 -21.89
CA CYS A 309 22.25 -14.80 -21.22
C CYS A 309 22.88 -14.26 -19.92
N ALA A 310 22.27 -13.10 -19.43
CA ALA A 310 22.79 -12.45 -18.20
C ALA A 310 22.86 -13.43 -17.02
N GLU A 311 21.90 -14.33 -16.98
CA GLU A 311 21.90 -15.31 -15.85
C GLU A 311 23.12 -16.24 -15.94
N GLU A 312 23.34 -16.66 -17.21
CA GLU A 312 24.49 -17.59 -17.42
C GLU A 312 25.82 -16.89 -17.10
N LEU A 313 25.84 -15.65 -17.45
CA LEU A 313 27.08 -14.89 -17.14
C LEU A 313 27.27 -14.75 -15.63
N ILE A 314 26.21 -14.32 -14.99
CA ILE A 314 26.30 -14.13 -13.53
C ILE A 314 26.59 -15.47 -12.84
N GLU A 315 26.02 -16.52 -13.40
CA GLU A 315 26.28 -17.84 -12.81
C GLU A 315 27.77 -18.20 -12.93
N SER A 316 28.38 -17.78 -14.02
CA SER A 316 29.82 -18.07 -14.19
C SER A 316 30.67 -17.35 -13.13
N TRP A 317 30.11 -16.31 -12.51
CA TRP A 317 30.88 -15.58 -11.47
C TRP A 317 30.69 -16.20 -10.10
N GLU A 318 29.77 -17.20 -10.05
CA GLU A 318 29.53 -18.02 -8.85
C GLU A 318 29.11 -17.14 -7.67
N TRP A 319 28.27 -16.07 -7.95
CA TRP A 319 27.83 -15.16 -6.87
C TRP A 319 27.03 -15.92 -5.80
N LYS A 320 26.24 -16.88 -6.23
CA LYS A 320 25.44 -17.60 -5.22
C LYS A 320 26.34 -18.32 -4.22
N LYS A 321 27.33 -19.05 -4.76
CA LYS A 321 28.26 -19.77 -3.85
C LYS A 321 29.03 -18.77 -2.96
N GLU A 322 29.45 -17.64 -3.59
CA GLU A 322 30.19 -16.65 -2.79
C GLU A 322 29.29 -16.01 -1.72
N ILE A 323 28.05 -15.74 -2.08
CA ILE A 323 27.11 -15.22 -1.07
C ILE A 323 26.98 -16.22 0.09
N GLU A 324 26.83 -17.43 -0.26
CA GLU A 324 26.71 -18.45 0.80
C GLU A 324 27.98 -18.48 1.68
N ARG A 325 29.15 -18.45 1.06
CA ARG A 325 30.41 -18.47 1.83
C ARG A 325 30.53 -17.24 2.73
N THR A 326 30.18 -16.09 2.21
CA THR A 326 30.27 -14.84 2.98
C THR A 326 29.29 -14.84 4.16
N ILE A 327 28.10 -15.39 3.92
CA ILE A 327 27.15 -15.47 5.05
C ILE A 327 27.76 -16.30 6.18
N LYS A 328 28.38 -17.47 5.82
CA LYS A 328 28.95 -18.36 6.85
C LYS A 328 30.10 -17.68 7.59
N SER A 329 30.89 -17.01 6.79
CA SER A 329 32.05 -16.33 7.41
C SER A 329 31.59 -15.20 8.35
N LYS A 330 30.68 -14.42 7.92
CA LYS A 330 30.24 -13.26 8.73
C LYS A 330 29.39 -13.70 9.93
N LEU A 331 28.75 -14.80 9.77
CA LEU A 331 27.96 -15.28 10.92
C LEU A 331 28.88 -15.67 12.08
N THR A 332 30.13 -16.14 11.77
CA THR A 332 31.07 -16.52 12.85
C THR A 332 31.66 -15.28 13.51
N LYS A 333 31.61 -14.15 12.80
CA LYS A 333 32.30 -12.94 13.31
C LYS A 333 31.30 -11.95 13.92
N THR A 334 30.03 -12.23 13.57
CA THR A 334 29.07 -11.18 14.00
C THR A 334 28.78 -11.33 15.49
N GLY A 335 28.85 -10.11 16.25
CA GLY A 335 28.46 -10.11 17.68
C GLY A 335 26.95 -10.00 17.86
N GLN A 336 26.29 -9.93 16.63
CA GLN A 336 24.82 -9.75 16.78
C GLN A 336 24.12 -11.10 16.97
N TYR A 337 23.68 -11.31 18.13
CA TYR A 337 23.12 -12.62 18.53
C TYR A 337 21.83 -12.91 17.75
N HIS A 338 21.07 -11.93 17.46
CA HIS A 338 19.76 -12.14 16.78
C HIS A 338 19.96 -12.69 15.37
N ILE A 339 20.88 -12.25 14.65
CA ILE A 339 21.14 -12.74 13.28
C ILE A 339 21.66 -14.19 13.33
N ARG A 340 22.48 -14.43 14.31
CA ARG A 340 23.02 -15.81 14.41
C ARG A 340 21.92 -16.81 14.75
N ALA A 341 21.16 -16.37 15.60
CA ALA A 341 20.08 -17.27 16.04
C ALA A 341 19.11 -17.60 14.89
N LEU A 342 18.69 -16.64 14.20
CA LEU A 342 17.73 -16.89 13.10
C LEU A 342 18.40 -17.70 11.98
N MET A 343 19.64 -17.33 11.66
CA MET A 343 20.31 -18.02 10.53
C MET A 343 20.64 -19.47 10.91
N ALA A 344 20.73 -19.77 12.22
CA ALA A 344 20.97 -21.17 12.63
C ALA A 344 19.76 -22.06 12.29
N SER A 345 18.66 -21.42 12.14
CA SER A 345 17.42 -22.21 11.89
C SER A 345 17.15 -22.36 10.40
N LEU A 346 17.97 -21.76 9.62
CA LEU A 346 17.71 -21.80 8.16
C LEU A 346 18.90 -22.47 7.45
N ASP A 347 18.48 -23.15 6.37
CA ASP A 347 19.55 -23.64 5.49
C ASP A 347 20.22 -22.47 4.74
N VAL A 348 21.49 -22.24 5.08
CA VAL A 348 22.23 -21.08 4.53
C VAL A 348 22.15 -21.09 2.99
N GLY A 349 22.07 -22.26 2.41
CA GLY A 349 21.92 -22.36 0.93
C GLY A 349 20.63 -21.69 0.44
N SER A 350 19.55 -22.00 1.16
CA SER A 350 18.25 -21.41 0.74
C SER A 350 18.27 -19.88 0.90
N ALA A 351 18.93 -19.42 2.02
CA ALA A 351 19.04 -17.96 2.21
C ALA A 351 19.87 -17.32 1.08
N ALA A 352 20.94 -18.04 0.72
CA ALA A 352 21.78 -17.50 -0.37
C ALA A 352 20.99 -17.44 -1.68
N GLU A 353 20.18 -18.46 -1.89
CA GLU A 353 19.33 -18.43 -3.11
C GLU A 353 18.37 -17.23 -3.09
N GLY A 354 17.70 -17.03 -1.92
CA GLY A 354 16.79 -15.87 -1.80
C GLY A 354 17.51 -14.54 -2.09
N LEU A 355 18.77 -14.39 -1.56
CA LEU A 355 19.51 -13.12 -1.78
C LEU A 355 19.93 -13.01 -3.25
N HIS A 356 20.34 -14.16 -3.74
CA HIS A 356 20.74 -14.15 -5.17
C HIS A 356 19.58 -13.72 -6.06
N ASN A 357 18.40 -14.20 -5.82
CA ASN A 357 17.24 -13.78 -6.62
C ASN A 357 16.91 -12.30 -6.42
N ALA A 358 17.08 -11.85 -5.17
CA ALA A 358 16.85 -10.40 -4.93
C ALA A 358 17.82 -9.54 -5.76
N VAL A 359 19.10 -10.05 -5.85
CA VAL A 359 20.11 -9.30 -6.65
C VAL A 359 19.73 -9.36 -8.13
N LEU A 360 19.33 -10.52 -8.59
CA LEU A 360 18.93 -10.63 -10.01
C LEU A 360 17.71 -9.75 -10.31
N SER A 361 16.77 -9.78 -9.36
CA SER A 361 15.58 -8.93 -9.58
C SER A 361 15.97 -7.45 -9.67
N ALA A 362 16.96 -7.02 -8.79
CA ALA A 362 17.39 -5.60 -8.81
C ALA A 362 18.12 -5.29 -10.12
N LEU A 363 18.93 -6.25 -10.58
CA LEU A 363 19.66 -5.99 -11.84
C LEU A 363 18.72 -6.05 -13.05
N GLY A 364 17.63 -6.88 -12.91
CA GLY A 364 16.67 -7.00 -14.02
C GLY A 364 15.93 -5.68 -14.27
N GLN A 365 16.03 -4.70 -13.27
CA GLN A 365 15.28 -3.42 -13.45
C GLN A 365 16.06 -2.47 -14.35
N GLY A 366 17.32 -2.81 -14.54
CA GLY A 366 18.15 -2.08 -15.51
C GLY A 366 18.43 -0.65 -15.03
N GLN A 367 18.27 -0.38 -13.67
CA GLN A 367 18.52 0.97 -13.14
C GLN A 367 19.94 1.05 -12.56
N SER A 368 20.54 2.27 -12.75
CA SER A 368 21.93 2.44 -12.25
C SER A 368 21.92 2.83 -10.76
N VAL A 369 20.74 3.32 -10.35
CA VAL A 369 20.65 3.68 -8.92
C VAL A 369 19.31 3.17 -8.38
N LEU A 370 19.38 2.61 -7.15
CA LEU A 370 18.16 2.08 -6.53
C LEU A 370 18.04 2.64 -5.11
N SER A 371 16.72 2.66 -4.71
CA SER A 371 16.53 3.06 -3.30
C SER A 371 17.16 2.03 -2.35
N LEU A 372 18.01 2.61 -1.43
CA LEU A 372 18.73 1.70 -0.51
C LEU A 372 17.76 1.01 0.46
N PRO A 373 16.84 1.77 1.05
CA PRO A 373 15.91 1.10 1.98
C PRO A 373 15.04 0.06 1.25
N SER A 374 14.60 0.37 0.08
CA SER A 374 13.77 -0.62 -0.66
C SER A 374 14.56 -1.88 -0.96
N PHE A 375 15.84 -1.67 -1.35
CA PHE A 375 16.65 -2.85 -1.69
C PHE A 375 16.95 -3.67 -0.43
N GLN A 376 17.24 -3.01 0.70
CA GLN A 376 17.46 -3.75 1.97
C GLN A 376 16.24 -4.59 2.35
N LYS A 377 15.16 -3.93 2.13
CA LYS A 377 13.92 -4.70 2.41
C LYS A 377 13.78 -5.91 1.46
N SER A 378 14.11 -5.73 0.20
CA SER A 378 14.00 -6.84 -0.77
C SER A 378 14.99 -7.96 -0.43
N LEU A 379 16.07 -7.62 0.33
CA LEU A 379 17.04 -8.67 0.72
C LEU A 379 16.56 -9.39 1.98
N ALA A 380 15.95 -8.63 2.90
CA ALA A 380 15.60 -9.20 4.21
C ALA A 380 14.31 -10.03 4.13
N LEU A 381 13.36 -9.61 3.37
CA LEU A 381 12.00 -10.19 3.45
C LEU A 381 12.00 -11.64 2.98
N PRO A 382 12.69 -11.96 1.90
CA PRO A 382 12.64 -13.36 1.44
C PRO A 382 13.26 -14.31 2.48
N VAL A 383 14.35 -13.88 3.06
CA VAL A 383 15.01 -14.79 4.03
C VAL A 383 14.12 -14.93 5.27
N LEU A 384 13.57 -13.82 5.66
CA LEU A 384 12.67 -13.91 6.84
C LEU A 384 11.43 -14.74 6.52
N ALA A 385 10.95 -14.60 5.32
CA ALA A 385 9.75 -15.39 4.95
C ALA A 385 10.09 -16.89 4.93
N LEU A 386 11.27 -17.20 4.47
CA LEU A 386 11.64 -18.63 4.43
C LEU A 386 11.78 -19.19 5.86
N SER A 387 12.39 -18.34 6.67
CA SER A 387 12.53 -18.80 8.08
C SER A 387 11.16 -18.99 8.73
N HIS A 388 10.42 -18.08 8.49
CA HIS A 388 9.06 -18.20 9.05
C HIS A 388 8.33 -19.43 8.52
N TYR A 389 8.40 -19.58 7.24
CA TYR A 389 7.72 -20.76 6.66
C TYR A 389 8.30 -22.05 7.24
N ALA A 390 9.63 -22.12 7.42
CA ALA A 390 10.25 -23.33 8.00
C ALA A 390 9.74 -23.58 9.42
N PHE A 391 9.57 -22.51 10.14
CA PHE A 391 9.07 -22.64 11.52
C PHE A 391 7.62 -23.13 11.54
N ILE A 392 6.79 -22.56 10.72
CA ILE A 392 5.36 -22.92 10.73
C ILE A 392 5.19 -24.39 10.31
N ASN A 393 6.03 -24.84 9.37
CA ASN A 393 5.88 -26.24 8.89
C ASN A 393 6.46 -27.22 9.91
N ALA A 394 7.57 -26.84 10.53
CA ALA A 394 8.21 -27.77 11.48
C ALA A 394 7.31 -28.04 12.68
N HIS A 395 6.43 -27.08 12.92
CA HIS A 395 5.65 -27.31 14.16
C HIS A 395 4.16 -27.36 13.86
N ARG A 396 3.81 -27.53 12.55
CA ARG A 396 2.44 -27.78 12.07
C ARG A 396 1.47 -26.69 12.56
N ILE A 397 1.88 -25.43 12.49
CA ILE A 397 1.09 -24.26 12.96
C ILE A 397 0.20 -23.75 11.83
N ASN A 398 0.24 -24.36 10.65
CA ASN A 398 -0.68 -24.03 9.55
C ASN A 398 -1.39 -25.31 9.06
N ASP A 399 -2.63 -25.09 8.51
CA ASP A 399 -3.37 -26.22 7.93
C ASP A 399 -3.89 -25.82 6.54
N ASP A 400 -2.95 -26.13 5.53
CA ASP A 400 -3.29 -25.72 4.15
C ASP A 400 -4.58 -26.41 3.68
N GLU A 401 -4.78 -27.61 4.21
CA GLU A 401 -6.01 -28.33 3.79
C GLU A 401 -7.27 -27.66 4.35
N LEU A 402 -7.16 -27.31 5.62
CA LEU A 402 -8.31 -26.61 6.23
C LEU A 402 -8.59 -25.30 5.47
N MET A 403 -7.53 -24.50 5.21
CA MET A 403 -7.74 -23.25 4.45
C MET A 403 -8.34 -23.53 3.08
N SER A 404 -7.80 -24.54 2.41
CA SER A 404 -8.39 -24.92 1.11
C SER A 404 -9.87 -25.27 1.24
N SER A 405 -10.17 -25.98 2.32
CA SER A 405 -11.60 -26.36 2.55
C SER A 405 -12.45 -25.10 2.81
N ILE A 406 -11.95 -24.19 3.58
CA ILE A 406 -12.72 -22.95 3.87
C ILE A 406 -12.90 -22.16 2.57
N PHE A 407 -11.82 -22.06 1.81
CA PHE A 407 -11.97 -21.33 0.54
C PHE A 407 -12.99 -22.00 -0.38
N CYS A 408 -12.95 -23.28 -0.42
CA CYS A 408 -13.92 -23.97 -1.29
C CYS A 408 -15.36 -23.58 -0.91
N GLU A 409 -15.59 -23.51 0.35
CA GLU A 409 -16.94 -23.07 0.76
C GLU A 409 -17.15 -21.59 0.44
N TYR A 410 -16.13 -20.83 0.66
CA TYR A 410 -16.24 -19.37 0.38
C TYR A 410 -16.47 -19.13 -1.12
N SER A 411 -15.93 -20.03 -1.98
CA SER A 411 -16.02 -19.82 -3.44
C SER A 411 -17.49 -19.87 -3.90
N ARG A 412 -18.37 -20.45 -3.05
CA ARG A 412 -19.81 -20.46 -3.40
C ARG A 412 -20.38 -19.05 -3.42
N PHE A 413 -19.71 -18.15 -2.71
CA PHE A 413 -20.14 -16.74 -2.81
C PHE A 413 -20.10 -16.26 -4.25
N PHE A 414 -19.20 -16.75 -5.00
CA PHE A 414 -19.01 -16.26 -6.39
C PHE A 414 -19.88 -17.06 -7.36
N THR A 415 -20.30 -18.25 -6.96
CA THR A 415 -20.96 -19.12 -7.97
C THR A 415 -22.44 -19.25 -7.63
N ASP A 416 -22.83 -18.93 -6.35
CA ASP A 416 -24.24 -19.11 -5.93
C ASP A 416 -24.83 -17.75 -5.55
N SER A 417 -25.79 -17.29 -6.32
CA SER A 417 -26.33 -15.92 -6.16
C SER A 417 -27.22 -15.82 -4.91
N SER A 418 -27.77 -17.00 -4.46
CA SER A 418 -28.58 -16.94 -3.23
C SER A 418 -27.73 -16.55 -2.01
N ILE A 419 -26.42 -16.87 -2.12
CA ILE A 419 -25.52 -16.52 -0.99
C ILE A 419 -25.08 -15.04 -1.13
N SER A 420 -24.59 -14.63 -2.31
CA SER A 420 -24.07 -13.26 -2.47
C SER A 420 -25.17 -12.21 -2.30
N ARG A 421 -26.37 -12.65 -2.40
CA ARG A 421 -27.51 -11.70 -2.26
C ARG A 421 -27.70 -11.32 -0.78
N VAL A 422 -27.41 -12.29 0.10
CA VAL A 422 -27.82 -11.99 1.49
C VAL A 422 -26.57 -11.75 2.34
N HIS A 423 -25.42 -12.08 1.72
CA HIS A 423 -24.23 -11.92 2.57
C HIS A 423 -23.21 -11.03 1.86
N SER A 424 -22.51 -10.22 2.75
CA SER A 424 -21.27 -9.63 2.21
C SER A 424 -20.11 -10.65 2.22
N HIS A 425 -18.93 -10.26 1.55
CA HIS A 425 -17.77 -11.19 1.58
C HIS A 425 -17.35 -11.51 3.00
N ARG A 426 -17.29 -10.49 3.80
CA ARG A 426 -16.85 -10.69 5.20
C ARG A 426 -17.80 -11.63 5.95
N GLU A 427 -19.10 -11.38 5.82
CA GLU A 427 -20.09 -12.20 6.58
C GLU A 427 -20.02 -13.67 6.17
N TRP A 428 -19.91 -13.89 4.87
CA TRP A 428 -19.92 -15.31 4.43
C TRP A 428 -18.60 -15.98 4.78
N TRP A 429 -17.52 -15.23 4.71
CA TRP A 429 -16.23 -15.82 5.14
C TRP A 429 -16.28 -16.21 6.62
N ASN A 430 -16.80 -15.28 7.50
CA ASN A 430 -16.92 -15.62 8.92
C ASN A 430 -17.73 -16.90 9.15
N GLU A 431 -18.78 -17.04 8.34
CA GLU A 431 -19.62 -18.25 8.50
C GLU A 431 -18.86 -19.50 8.04
N CYS A 432 -18.14 -19.34 6.94
CA CYS A 432 -17.41 -20.51 6.41
C CYS A 432 -16.32 -20.93 7.40
N ALA A 433 -15.60 -19.97 7.90
CA ALA A 433 -14.50 -20.30 8.83
C ALA A 433 -15.04 -20.91 10.12
N THR A 434 -16.11 -20.36 10.62
CA THR A 434 -16.67 -20.85 11.90
C THR A 434 -17.21 -22.27 11.75
N LYS A 435 -17.83 -22.56 10.63
CA LYS A 435 -18.39 -23.92 10.40
C LYS A 435 -17.26 -24.97 10.39
N ARG A 436 -16.09 -24.48 10.05
CA ARG A 436 -15.00 -25.47 9.95
C ARG A 436 -14.11 -25.40 11.19
N GLY A 437 -14.61 -24.59 12.22
CA GLY A 437 -13.97 -24.62 13.56
C GLY A 437 -12.70 -23.75 13.57
N MET A 438 -12.62 -22.70 12.59
CA MET A 438 -11.43 -21.84 12.56
C MET A 438 -11.84 -20.41 12.87
N ASP A 439 -11.01 -19.75 13.71
CA ASP A 439 -11.23 -18.30 13.88
C ASP A 439 -11.10 -17.57 12.52
N PRO A 440 -12.16 -16.79 12.12
CA PRO A 440 -12.16 -16.14 10.79
C PRO A 440 -11.00 -15.15 10.63
N GLN A 441 -10.48 -14.70 11.77
CA GLN A 441 -9.38 -13.71 11.68
C GLN A 441 -8.02 -14.40 11.79
N PHE A 442 -8.07 -15.73 11.75
CA PHE A 442 -6.79 -16.43 11.94
C PHE A 442 -5.77 -15.99 10.87
N ASP A 443 -4.66 -15.63 11.40
CA ASP A 443 -3.47 -15.39 10.56
C ASP A 443 -2.27 -16.16 11.12
N THR A 444 -1.32 -16.55 10.17
CA THR A 444 -0.15 -17.26 10.71
C THR A 444 0.65 -16.35 11.66
N PRO A 445 0.90 -16.87 12.94
CA PRO A 445 1.57 -16.02 13.95
C PRO A 445 3.03 -15.74 13.56
N LEU A 446 3.57 -14.51 14.00
CA LEU A 446 5.00 -14.11 13.96
C LEU A 446 5.43 -13.77 12.53
N HIS A 447 4.48 -13.28 11.63
CA HIS A 447 4.80 -13.02 10.19
C HIS A 447 5.35 -11.60 10.03
N THR A 448 5.30 -10.69 11.10
CA THR A 448 5.72 -9.30 10.87
C THR A 448 6.99 -9.02 11.69
N PHE A 449 8.09 -9.13 10.86
CA PHE A 449 9.30 -8.65 11.58
C PHE A 449 9.27 -7.12 11.73
N ASP A 450 9.59 -6.62 12.97
CA ASP A 450 9.54 -5.13 13.17
C ASP A 450 10.55 -4.43 12.26
N THR A 451 10.20 -3.16 12.00
CA THR A 451 11.00 -2.33 11.08
C THR A 451 12.48 -2.34 11.46
N GLU A 452 12.72 -2.42 12.70
CA GLU A 452 14.13 -2.41 13.14
C GLU A 452 14.83 -3.73 12.81
N SER A 453 14.12 -4.84 13.08
CA SER A 453 14.69 -6.15 12.69
C SER A 453 14.93 -6.23 11.18
N MET A 454 13.95 -5.72 10.45
CA MET A 454 14.11 -5.72 8.98
C MET A 454 15.33 -4.88 8.58
N ARG A 455 15.47 -3.82 9.27
CA ARG A 455 16.62 -2.96 8.94
C ARG A 455 17.94 -3.66 9.30
N VAL A 456 17.96 -4.24 10.52
CA VAL A 456 19.18 -4.93 10.97
C VAL A 456 19.52 -6.07 10.00
N PHE A 457 18.51 -6.87 9.63
CA PHE A 457 18.79 -7.97 8.68
C PHE A 457 19.13 -7.43 7.30
N GLY A 458 18.40 -6.38 6.97
CA GLY A 458 18.69 -5.76 5.67
C GLY A 458 20.13 -5.27 5.58
N ASP A 459 20.61 -4.66 6.66
CA ASP A 459 21.99 -4.13 6.64
C ASP A 459 23.00 -5.29 6.59
N PHE A 460 22.71 -6.30 7.42
CA PHE A 460 23.60 -7.46 7.40
C PHE A 460 23.69 -8.07 5.99
N PHE A 461 22.55 -8.25 5.36
CA PHE A 461 22.58 -8.93 4.03
C PHE A 461 23.10 -7.97 2.95
N MET A 462 22.85 -6.70 3.17
CA MET A 462 23.45 -5.74 2.21
C MET A 462 24.97 -5.84 2.25
N ASP A 463 25.50 -5.91 3.45
CA ASP A 463 26.97 -6.05 3.55
C ASP A 463 27.46 -7.34 2.88
N VAL A 464 26.66 -8.39 3.06
CA VAL A 464 27.04 -9.66 2.41
C VAL A 464 27.07 -9.49 0.88
N VAL A 465 26.07 -8.80 0.37
CA VAL A 465 25.96 -8.69 -1.11
C VAL A 465 27.06 -7.74 -1.61
N LEU A 466 27.35 -6.66 -0.88
CA LEU A 466 28.39 -5.71 -1.34
C LEU A 466 29.76 -6.38 -1.39
N GLU A 467 29.97 -7.39 -0.47
CA GLU A 467 31.27 -8.08 -0.45
C GLU A 467 31.30 -9.24 -1.45
N ALA A 468 30.20 -9.91 -1.59
CA ALA A 468 30.22 -11.19 -2.34
C ALA A 468 30.07 -10.94 -3.84
N CYS A 469 29.40 -9.88 -4.25
CA CYS A 469 29.03 -9.77 -5.67
C CYS A 469 30.08 -8.90 -6.39
N LYS A 470 31.05 -9.63 -6.97
CA LYS A 470 32.11 -9.00 -7.80
C LYS A 470 32.14 -9.64 -9.19
N PHE A 471 32.56 -8.75 -10.16
CA PHE A 471 32.56 -9.31 -11.53
C PHE A 471 33.82 -8.85 -12.26
N PRO A 472 34.29 -9.67 -13.25
CA PRO A 472 35.50 -9.31 -13.99
C PRO A 472 35.27 -8.10 -14.91
N SER A 473 36.03 -7.02 -14.59
CA SER A 473 35.88 -5.81 -15.43
C SER A 473 37.22 -5.47 -16.08
N GLY A 474 37.14 -5.04 -17.48
CA GLY A 474 38.36 -4.55 -18.16
C GLY A 474 39.13 -5.71 -18.82
N PRO A 475 40.20 -5.48 -19.63
CA PRO A 475 40.97 -6.48 -20.40
C PRO A 475 41.78 -7.41 -19.48
N THR A 476 42.01 -6.96 -18.20
CA THR A 476 42.91 -7.67 -17.27
C THR A 476 42.10 -8.61 -16.37
N GLY A 477 40.58 -8.46 -16.43
CA GLY A 477 39.70 -9.37 -15.67
C GLY A 477 39.75 -9.10 -14.17
N VAL A 478 40.12 -7.91 -13.72
CA VAL A 478 40.13 -7.59 -12.28
C VAL A 478 38.68 -7.64 -11.74
N LYS A 479 38.62 -8.26 -10.50
CA LYS A 479 37.26 -8.37 -9.89
C LYS A 479 36.83 -7.02 -9.30
N THR A 480 35.79 -6.49 -9.88
CA THR A 480 35.24 -5.19 -9.44
C THR A 480 33.88 -5.40 -8.73
N PRO A 481 33.65 -4.56 -7.71
CA PRO A 481 32.37 -4.69 -7.00
C PRO A 481 31.19 -4.25 -7.89
N ALA A 482 30.10 -5.03 -7.72
CA ALA A 482 28.91 -4.75 -8.56
C ALA A 482 28.10 -3.59 -7.97
N PHE A 483 28.15 -3.44 -6.65
CA PHE A 483 27.29 -2.43 -6.00
C PHE A 483 28.15 -1.54 -5.10
N SER A 484 27.71 -0.22 -5.07
CA SER A 484 28.28 0.71 -4.08
C SER A 484 27.19 1.67 -3.56
N THR A 485 27.54 2.36 -2.39
CA THR A 485 26.57 3.33 -1.84
C THR A 485 26.98 4.76 -2.21
N THR A 486 25.93 5.53 -2.71
CA THR A 486 26.24 6.92 -3.10
C THR A 486 25.17 7.84 -2.51
N ASN A 487 25.62 9.07 -2.11
CA ASN A 487 24.64 10.07 -1.63
C ASN A 487 24.15 10.95 -2.78
N VAL A 488 22.84 10.76 -2.92
CA VAL A 488 22.28 11.64 -3.97
C VAL A 488 21.53 12.81 -3.29
N THR A 489 22.07 13.99 -3.63
CA THR A 489 21.43 15.19 -3.05
C THR A 489 20.13 15.50 -3.80
N VAL A 490 19.10 15.25 -3.02
CA VAL A 490 17.84 15.76 -3.63
C VAL A 490 17.66 17.23 -3.25
N ALA A 491 18.18 18.11 -4.00
CA ALA A 491 17.85 19.51 -3.65
C ALA A 491 16.35 19.67 -3.33
N GLU A 492 15.90 19.57 -2.07
CA GLU A 492 14.52 20.06 -1.89
C GLU A 492 14.31 21.37 -2.65
N VAL A 493 13.88 21.29 -3.82
CA VAL A 493 13.49 22.38 -4.74
C VAL A 493 13.02 23.60 -3.94
N GLU A 494 12.81 23.54 -2.48
CA GLU A 494 12.48 24.68 -1.61
C GLU A 494 13.70 25.57 -1.36
N SER A 495 14.94 25.17 -1.74
CA SER A 495 16.24 25.81 -1.45
C SER A 495 16.50 26.97 -2.40
N LEU A 496 15.60 27.14 -3.44
CA LEU A 496 15.94 28.24 -4.38
C LEU A 496 15.02 29.44 -4.14
N ILE A 497 14.03 29.32 -3.17
CA ILE A 497 13.09 30.45 -3.00
C ILE A 497 13.23 30.99 -1.58
N ASN A 498 13.89 30.22 -0.55
CA ASN A 498 14.10 30.76 0.81
C ASN A 498 15.55 30.57 1.24
N GLU A 499 16.55 31.58 1.10
CA GLU A 499 17.93 31.66 1.65
C GLU A 499 18.10 30.74 2.86
N GLU A 500 17.08 29.80 3.20
CA GLU A 500 17.35 28.82 4.28
C GLU A 500 17.11 27.39 3.79
N GLY A 501 17.59 26.95 2.65
CA GLY A 501 17.30 25.64 2.01
C GLY A 501 18.02 24.50 2.71
N ARG A 502 17.20 23.50 3.22
CA ARG A 502 17.68 22.20 3.78
C ARG A 502 17.95 21.20 2.64
N ILE A 503 19.25 20.98 2.17
CA ILE A 503 19.67 19.90 1.25
C ILE A 503 19.63 18.56 1.99
N THR A 504 18.46 17.75 1.63
CA THR A 504 18.49 16.42 2.27
C THR A 504 19.15 15.41 1.32
N ALA A 505 20.33 15.00 1.67
CA ALA A 505 20.99 13.92 0.91
C ALA A 505 20.44 12.55 1.34
N THR A 506 19.88 11.83 0.23
CA THR A 506 19.41 10.47 0.53
C THR A 506 20.44 9.44 0.03
N LYS A 507 20.73 8.55 0.90
CA LYS A 507 21.66 7.47 0.52
C LYS A 507 20.98 6.49 -0.46
N MET A 508 21.66 6.19 -1.64
CA MET A 508 21.10 5.28 -2.67
C MET A 508 22.13 4.18 -2.97
N LEU A 509 21.61 3.07 -3.51
CA LEU A 509 22.51 1.99 -3.98
C LEU A 509 22.87 2.21 -5.46
N SER A 510 24.16 2.28 -5.69
CA SER A 510 24.62 2.44 -7.09
C SER A 510 25.13 1.11 -7.67
N VAL A 511 24.68 0.88 -8.93
CA VAL A 511 25.17 -0.32 -9.64
C VAL A 511 26.30 0.13 -10.58
N SER A 512 27.39 -0.68 -10.57
CA SER A 512 28.54 -0.33 -11.44
C SER A 512 28.09 -0.08 -12.90
N SER A 513 28.55 1.08 -13.47
CA SER A 513 28.16 1.44 -14.86
C SER A 513 28.68 0.40 -15.86
N SER A 514 29.86 -0.17 -15.56
CA SER A 514 30.39 -1.21 -16.48
C SER A 514 29.51 -2.47 -16.47
N LEU A 515 28.99 -2.80 -15.30
CA LEU A 515 28.11 -3.98 -15.22
C LEU A 515 26.79 -3.73 -15.96
N VAL A 516 26.20 -2.56 -15.73
CA VAL A 516 24.92 -2.26 -16.41
C VAL A 516 25.11 -2.34 -17.92
N ARG A 517 26.27 -1.81 -18.40
CA ARG A 517 26.54 -1.87 -19.85
C ARG A 517 26.69 -3.32 -20.31
N LEU A 518 27.43 -4.06 -19.50
CA LEU A 518 27.61 -5.48 -19.85
C LEU A 518 26.26 -6.21 -19.90
N LEU A 519 25.40 -5.97 -18.92
CA LEU A 519 24.12 -6.70 -18.86
C LEU A 519 23.17 -6.21 -19.96
N SER A 520 23.36 -4.97 -20.39
CA SER A 520 22.52 -4.49 -21.50
C SER A 520 22.81 -5.28 -22.78
N GLN A 521 24.02 -5.88 -22.86
CA GLN A 521 24.34 -6.70 -24.04
C GLN A 521 23.89 -8.14 -23.85
N HIS A 522 23.68 -8.52 -22.60
CA HIS A 522 23.17 -9.88 -22.30
C HIS A 522 21.81 -9.79 -21.59
N GLN A 523 20.73 -10.07 -22.30
CA GLN A 523 19.39 -9.88 -21.69
C GLN A 523 19.04 -11.09 -20.82
N PHE A 524 18.28 -10.76 -19.79
CA PHE A 524 17.83 -11.85 -18.91
C PHE A 524 16.80 -12.73 -19.63
N ARG A 525 17.02 -14.07 -19.52
CA ARG A 525 16.02 -15.01 -20.07
C ARG A 525 14.74 -15.01 -19.23
N ASN A 526 14.93 -15.04 -17.92
CA ASN A 526 13.79 -14.96 -17.00
C ASN A 526 13.90 -13.71 -16.11
N LEU A 527 12.75 -13.06 -16.00
CA LEU A 527 12.71 -11.96 -15.01
C LEU A 527 12.08 -12.43 -13.70
N ILE A 528 12.63 -11.85 -12.55
CA ILE A 528 12.22 -12.36 -11.22
C ILE A 528 11.35 -11.30 -10.54
N PHE A 529 10.15 -11.82 -10.05
CA PHE A 529 9.21 -10.88 -9.43
C PHE A 529 8.87 -11.38 -8.02
N PRO A 530 8.73 -10.39 -7.11
CA PRO A 530 8.26 -10.80 -5.77
C PRO A 530 6.79 -11.26 -5.80
N SER A 531 6.56 -12.41 -5.19
CA SER A 531 5.22 -13.06 -5.32
C SER A 531 4.15 -12.23 -4.62
N TRP A 532 4.53 -11.46 -3.58
CA TRP A 532 3.50 -10.72 -2.82
C TRP A 532 3.10 -9.44 -3.55
N GLN A 533 3.77 -9.07 -4.61
CA GLN A 533 3.43 -7.84 -5.36
C GLN A 533 2.72 -8.19 -6.68
N LEU A 534 2.32 -9.47 -6.84
CA LEU A 534 1.67 -9.86 -8.11
C LEU A 534 0.16 -9.96 -7.90
N PRO A 535 -0.60 -9.82 -9.04
CA PRO A 535 -2.05 -10.06 -8.91
C PRO A 535 -2.35 -11.52 -8.52
N MET A 536 -3.63 -11.68 -7.95
CA MET A 536 -4.04 -13.06 -7.58
C MET A 536 -4.87 -13.70 -8.70
N GLU A 537 -4.76 -15.04 -8.75
CA GLU A 537 -5.58 -15.75 -9.76
C GLU A 537 -6.85 -16.31 -9.12
N VAL A 538 -6.97 -16.08 -7.77
CA VAL A 538 -8.22 -16.41 -7.07
C VAL A 538 -8.69 -15.16 -6.31
N PRO A 539 -10.03 -15.16 -6.02
CA PRO A 539 -10.48 -14.01 -5.22
C PRO A 539 -9.73 -13.90 -3.88
N PRO A 540 -9.40 -12.59 -3.47
CA PRO A 540 -8.59 -12.39 -2.27
C PRO A 540 -9.37 -12.76 -1.00
N ARG A 541 -8.58 -13.17 0.02
CA ARG A 541 -9.18 -13.31 1.37
C ARG A 541 -9.75 -11.97 1.86
N PRO A 542 -10.99 -11.94 2.34
CA PRO A 542 -11.63 -10.66 2.66
C PRO A 542 -11.01 -9.98 3.89
N TRP A 543 -10.90 -8.57 3.74
CA TRP A 543 -10.62 -7.81 4.99
C TRP A 543 -11.78 -7.90 5.97
N LEU A 544 -11.40 -8.18 7.26
CA LEU A 544 -12.47 -8.31 8.27
C LEU A 544 -12.45 -7.10 9.20
N ASP A 545 -12.90 -7.21 10.38
CA ASP A 545 -12.97 -6.04 11.27
C ASP A 545 -11.57 -5.57 11.65
N ARG A 546 -11.49 -4.16 11.73
CA ARG A 546 -10.21 -3.51 12.12
C ARG A 546 -9.16 -3.66 11.02
N GLY A 547 -9.65 -4.17 9.81
CA GLY A 547 -8.69 -4.29 8.69
C GLY A 547 -7.74 -5.47 8.85
N MET A 548 -8.24 -6.59 9.57
CA MET A 548 -7.37 -7.76 9.83
C MET A 548 -7.68 -8.88 8.83
N ALA A 549 -6.82 -9.97 8.95
CA ALA A 549 -6.90 -11.20 8.12
C ALA A 549 -6.36 -10.92 6.72
N GLY A 550 -7.20 -10.24 5.74
CA GLY A 550 -7.15 -9.92 4.30
C GLY A 550 -5.73 -9.55 3.84
N PRO A 551 -5.30 -9.32 2.77
CA PRO A 551 -6.02 -9.94 1.65
C PRO A 551 -5.29 -11.17 1.10
N LEU A 552 -4.23 -11.58 1.63
CA LEU A 552 -3.51 -12.76 1.13
C LEU A 552 -3.86 -13.97 1.99
N TYR A 553 -3.80 -15.22 1.36
CA TYR A 553 -4.17 -16.45 2.09
C TYR A 553 -2.93 -17.02 2.80
N THR A 554 -1.78 -16.51 2.35
CA THR A 554 -0.54 -16.96 3.01
C THR A 554 0.07 -15.80 3.80
N THR A 555 1.11 -16.05 4.59
CA THR A 555 1.71 -15.52 5.83
C THR A 555 2.23 -14.10 5.61
N GLN A 556 1.97 -13.43 4.36
CA GLN A 556 2.52 -12.05 4.26
C GLN A 556 1.39 -11.02 4.30
N ASN A 557 0.72 -10.85 5.55
CA ASN A 557 -0.45 -9.94 5.47
C ASN A 557 -0.03 -8.53 5.10
N ALA A 558 -0.38 -8.17 3.96
CA ALA A 558 -0.36 -6.74 3.55
C ALA A 558 -1.16 -5.87 4.53
N PRO A 559 -0.43 -4.81 4.99
CA PRO A 559 -1.17 -3.88 5.85
C PRO A 559 -2.36 -3.23 5.12
N VAL A 560 -3.49 -3.15 5.91
CA VAL A 560 -4.69 -2.53 5.28
C VAL A 560 -4.39 -1.08 4.91
N ILE A 561 -3.52 -0.41 5.85
CA ILE A 561 -3.06 0.95 5.51
C ILE A 561 -1.59 0.87 5.08
N ARG A 562 -1.36 1.31 3.89
CA ARG A 562 -0.02 1.14 3.31
C ARG A 562 1.02 1.99 4.06
N ASP A 563 2.21 1.36 4.16
CA ASP A 563 3.32 2.11 4.80
C ASP A 563 3.92 3.10 3.80
N LEU A 564 4.11 4.28 4.36
CA LEU A 564 4.69 5.29 3.45
C LEU A 564 6.17 5.50 3.81
N PRO A 565 7.01 5.31 2.76
CA PRO A 565 8.46 5.42 2.98
C PRO A 565 8.84 6.76 3.62
N GLU A 566 7.97 7.76 3.38
CA GLU A 566 8.26 9.11 3.91
C GLU A 566 8.10 9.15 5.44
N PHE A 567 7.40 8.07 5.92
CA PHE A 567 7.15 8.04 7.38
C PHE A 567 7.50 6.64 7.91
N PRO A 568 8.82 6.34 7.95
CA PRO A 568 9.29 4.97 8.19
C PRO A 568 9.09 4.54 9.65
N ARG A 569 8.77 5.55 10.58
CA ARG A 569 8.67 5.12 11.99
C ARG A 569 7.21 5.05 12.43
N ALA A 570 6.25 5.36 11.35
CA ALA A 570 4.83 5.31 11.77
C ALA A 570 4.16 4.05 11.22
N ASP A 571 3.69 3.26 12.19
CA ASP A 571 2.80 2.14 11.77
C ASP A 571 1.34 2.61 11.66
N MET A 572 1.01 2.80 10.40
CA MET A 572 -0.28 3.51 10.20
C MET A 572 -1.46 2.58 10.47
N SER A 573 -1.32 1.38 10.12
CA SER A 573 -2.44 0.45 10.43
C SER A 573 -2.71 0.39 11.94
N TYR A 574 -1.61 0.46 12.62
CA TYR A 574 -1.80 0.49 14.09
C TYR A 574 -2.48 1.78 14.54
N GLU A 575 -1.92 2.83 14.06
CA GLU A 575 -2.52 4.11 14.46
C GLU A 575 -4.03 4.15 14.17
N MET A 576 -4.40 3.56 13.11
CA MET A 576 -5.85 3.51 12.81
C MET A 576 -6.59 2.62 13.80
N ARG A 577 -6.11 1.49 14.13
CA ARG A 577 -6.82 0.54 15.00
C ARG A 577 -6.93 1.08 16.43
N SER A 578 -5.84 1.75 16.81
CA SER A 578 -5.84 2.24 18.20
C SER A 578 -6.86 3.35 18.39
N ARG A 579 -7.34 3.88 17.31
CA ARG A 579 -8.29 5.02 17.46
C ARG A 579 -9.73 4.57 17.22
N LEU A 580 -9.88 3.32 17.05
CA LEU A 580 -11.26 2.83 16.91
C LEU A 580 -11.96 2.86 18.28
N LYS A 581 -13.10 3.60 18.34
CA LYS A 581 -13.83 3.63 19.63
C LYS A 581 -14.62 2.34 19.86
N ASN A 582 -15.24 1.83 18.79
CA ASN A 582 -15.90 0.52 18.83
C ASN A 582 -15.15 -0.48 17.94
N LYS A 583 -14.53 -1.38 18.62
CA LYS A 583 -13.60 -2.28 17.89
C LYS A 583 -14.35 -3.41 17.20
N LYS A 584 -15.59 -3.53 17.48
CA LYS A 584 -16.33 -4.66 16.89
C LYS A 584 -16.90 -4.30 15.51
N ASP A 585 -17.45 -3.03 15.36
CA ASP A 585 -18.17 -2.88 14.08
C ASP A 585 -17.77 -1.56 13.40
N GLN A 586 -16.92 -0.69 14.05
CA GLN A 586 -16.59 0.61 13.44
C GLN A 586 -15.69 0.40 12.21
N GLY A 587 -16.07 1.01 11.02
CA GLY A 587 -15.20 1.02 9.82
C GLY A 587 -15.54 -0.14 8.88
N ARG A 588 -16.58 -1.01 9.17
CA ARG A 588 -16.88 -2.21 8.35
C ARG A 588 -17.19 -1.83 6.91
N PRO A 589 -17.98 -0.74 6.73
CA PRO A 589 -18.30 -0.41 5.32
C PRO A 589 -17.02 -0.13 4.51
N VAL A 590 -16.06 0.45 5.15
CA VAL A 590 -14.81 0.77 4.42
C VAL A 590 -14.08 -0.52 4.04
N PHE A 591 -13.96 -1.46 4.97
CA PHE A 591 -13.25 -2.71 4.67
C PHE A 591 -14.02 -3.57 3.68
N ASP A 592 -15.38 -3.55 3.80
CA ASP A 592 -16.20 -4.29 2.79
C ASP A 592 -16.02 -3.69 1.40
N ALA A 593 -15.87 -2.35 1.37
CA ALA A 593 -15.64 -1.75 0.04
C ALA A 593 -14.33 -2.27 -0.56
N LEU A 594 -13.29 -2.45 0.25
CA LEU A 594 -12.02 -3.02 -0.27
C LEU A 594 -12.24 -4.44 -0.80
N ASN A 595 -13.08 -5.20 -0.04
CA ASN A 595 -13.36 -6.58 -0.50
C ASN A 595 -14.10 -6.60 -1.83
N CYS A 596 -14.99 -5.66 -2.00
CA CYS A 596 -15.72 -5.61 -3.29
C CYS A 596 -14.78 -5.28 -4.44
N LEU A 597 -13.89 -4.31 -4.18
CA LEU A 597 -12.98 -3.91 -5.26
C LEU A 597 -11.99 -5.04 -5.59
N GLY A 598 -11.53 -5.75 -4.56
CA GLY A 598 -10.53 -6.81 -4.76
C GLY A 598 -11.13 -8.06 -5.43
N SER A 599 -12.49 -8.15 -5.39
CA SER A 599 -13.11 -9.40 -5.86
C SER A 599 -13.52 -9.28 -7.33
N VAL A 600 -13.22 -8.11 -7.91
CA VAL A 600 -13.58 -7.95 -9.33
C VAL A 600 -12.54 -8.68 -10.19
N GLY A 601 -13.06 -9.63 -11.04
CA GLY A 601 -12.14 -10.39 -11.92
C GLY A 601 -11.74 -9.57 -13.16
N TRP A 602 -10.35 -9.64 -13.46
CA TRP A 602 -9.83 -8.95 -14.65
C TRP A 602 -9.15 -9.98 -15.58
N THR A 603 -9.16 -9.64 -16.88
CA THR A 603 -8.41 -10.47 -17.85
C THR A 603 -7.60 -9.55 -18.76
N ILE A 604 -6.59 -10.18 -19.35
CA ILE A 604 -5.73 -9.38 -20.25
C ILE A 604 -6.42 -9.24 -21.62
N ASN A 605 -6.42 -7.94 -22.13
CA ASN A 605 -6.94 -7.66 -23.48
C ASN A 605 -5.89 -8.04 -24.52
N ARG A 606 -6.04 -9.23 -25.09
CA ARG A 606 -4.94 -9.81 -25.89
C ARG A 606 -4.76 -9.03 -27.20
N PRO A 607 -5.82 -8.65 -27.81
CA PRO A 607 -5.63 -7.89 -29.07
C PRO A 607 -4.82 -6.61 -28.84
N VAL A 608 -5.12 -5.92 -27.80
CA VAL A 608 -4.33 -4.70 -27.52
C VAL A 608 -2.89 -5.09 -27.15
N LEU A 609 -2.73 -6.11 -26.26
CA LEU A 609 -1.38 -6.57 -25.89
C LEU A 609 -0.55 -6.94 -27.12
N ASN A 610 -1.17 -7.55 -28.16
CA ASN A 610 -0.41 -7.97 -29.35
C ASN A 610 0.10 -6.76 -30.12
N VAL A 611 -0.76 -5.75 -30.22
CA VAL A 611 -0.29 -4.54 -30.92
C VAL A 611 0.84 -3.88 -30.12
N LEU A 612 0.69 -3.83 -28.82
CA LEU A 612 1.74 -3.22 -27.97
C LEU A 612 3.06 -3.98 -28.11
N LYS A 613 3.00 -5.27 -28.16
CA LYS A 613 4.23 -6.06 -28.31
C LYS A 613 4.92 -5.76 -29.65
N GLU A 614 4.05 -5.67 -30.68
CA GLU A 614 4.64 -5.37 -32.00
C GLU A 614 5.35 -4.00 -31.99
N LEU A 615 4.76 -3.01 -31.29
CA LEU A 615 5.37 -1.66 -31.29
C LEU A 615 6.57 -1.62 -30.34
N PHE A 616 6.47 -2.38 -29.28
CA PHE A 616 7.58 -2.35 -28.30
C PHE A 616 8.85 -2.89 -28.93
N VAL A 617 8.76 -3.89 -29.85
CA VAL A 617 9.98 -4.48 -30.45
C VAL A 617 10.59 -3.47 -31.43
N MET A 618 9.78 -2.43 -31.82
CA MET A 618 10.28 -1.43 -32.80
C MET A 618 11.01 -0.32 -32.04
N ALA A 619 11.20 -0.50 -30.73
CA ALA A 619 11.73 0.61 -29.89
C ALA A 619 13.20 0.88 -30.23
N ASP A 620 13.73 -0.04 -31.15
CA ASP A 620 15.15 0.17 -31.49
C ASP A 620 15.29 0.97 -32.79
N ASP A 621 14.20 1.28 -33.34
CA ASP A 621 14.27 1.93 -34.67
C ASP A 621 14.17 3.46 -34.50
N PRO A 622 15.25 4.17 -34.85
CA PRO A 622 15.30 5.63 -34.65
C PRO A 622 14.25 6.36 -35.51
N GLU A 623 13.82 5.73 -36.62
CA GLU A 623 12.84 6.42 -37.49
C GLU A 623 11.44 6.41 -36.86
N LYS A 624 11.30 5.53 -35.87
CA LYS A 624 9.93 5.39 -35.32
C LYS A 624 9.87 6.02 -33.92
N LYS A 625 10.83 6.77 -33.51
CA LYS A 625 10.96 7.31 -32.14
C LYS A 625 9.83 8.31 -31.86
N GLU A 626 9.59 9.13 -32.84
CA GLU A 626 8.56 10.17 -32.59
C GLU A 626 7.17 9.54 -32.43
N MET A 627 6.87 8.63 -33.30
CA MET A 627 5.57 7.94 -33.19
C MET A 627 5.45 7.19 -31.85
N LEU A 628 6.47 6.51 -31.39
CA LEU A 628 6.43 5.71 -30.14
C LEU A 628 6.33 6.64 -28.92
N ALA A 629 7.05 7.74 -29.07
CA ALA A 629 6.96 8.70 -27.94
C ALA A 629 5.53 9.20 -27.75
N ASN A 630 4.83 9.41 -28.87
CA ASN A 630 3.42 9.85 -28.74
C ASN A 630 2.55 8.76 -28.11
N LEU A 631 3.03 7.57 -28.11
CA LEU A 631 2.22 6.46 -27.55
C LEU A 631 2.78 6.02 -26.20
N THR A 632 3.76 6.85 -25.72
CA THR A 632 4.36 6.63 -24.40
C THR A 632 5.08 5.29 -24.33
N ILE A 633 5.53 4.86 -25.46
CA ILE A 633 6.42 3.69 -25.49
C ILE A 633 7.87 4.20 -25.48
N PRO A 634 8.59 3.84 -24.34
CA PRO A 634 9.92 4.42 -24.16
C PRO A 634 10.95 3.80 -25.12
N SER A 635 11.81 4.74 -25.65
CA SER A 635 12.94 4.21 -26.46
C SER A 635 14.03 3.62 -25.55
N ARG A 636 14.93 2.94 -26.18
CA ARG A 636 16.04 2.38 -25.37
C ARG A 636 17.07 3.46 -25.04
N GLY A 637 17.56 3.25 -23.81
CA GLY A 637 18.53 4.25 -23.32
C GLY A 637 19.77 4.30 -24.22
N ASP A 638 20.13 3.20 -24.87
CA ASP A 638 21.36 3.15 -25.69
C ASP A 638 21.20 3.98 -26.98
N THR A 639 20.02 4.48 -27.24
CA THR A 639 19.84 5.30 -28.46
C THR A 639 20.31 6.74 -28.20
N ILE A 640 20.59 7.03 -26.93
CA ILE A 640 21.01 8.40 -26.62
C ILE A 640 22.53 8.47 -26.71
N SER A 641 23.04 9.47 -27.58
CA SER A 641 24.50 9.61 -27.73
C SER A 641 25.06 10.59 -26.68
N ILE A 642 26.07 10.09 -26.01
CA ILE A 642 26.70 10.97 -25.01
C ILE A 642 27.79 11.81 -25.71
N PRO A 643 27.64 13.21 -25.43
CA PRO A 643 28.55 14.13 -26.10
C PRO A 643 30.03 13.81 -25.80
N ASP A 644 30.84 13.91 -27.01
CA ASP A 644 32.30 13.64 -26.91
C ASP A 644 33.05 14.97 -26.65
N PRO A 645 33.97 14.82 -25.61
CA PRO A 645 34.71 16.05 -25.22
C PRO A 645 35.51 16.62 -26.40
N VAL A 646 35.93 15.80 -27.35
CA VAL A 646 36.73 16.26 -28.50
C VAL A 646 35.86 17.03 -29.49
N LYS A 647 34.62 16.68 -29.59
CA LYS A 647 33.69 17.32 -30.57
C LYS A 647 33.11 18.62 -30.00
N VAL A 648 32.96 18.81 -28.70
CA VAL A 648 32.26 19.97 -28.09
C VAL A 648 33.32 20.96 -27.58
N VAL A 649 34.33 20.46 -27.04
CA VAL A 649 35.32 21.36 -26.42
C VAL A 649 36.55 21.48 -27.32
N GLY A 650 36.82 20.56 -28.32
CA GLY A 650 38.03 20.57 -29.17
C GLY A 650 39.31 20.69 -28.33
N ASP A 651 40.40 21.63 -28.76
CA ASP A 651 41.63 21.85 -27.96
C ASP A 651 41.49 23.11 -27.10
N SER A 652 40.31 23.62 -26.84
CA SER A 652 40.10 24.93 -26.18
C SER A 652 40.16 24.76 -24.65
N GLU A 653 40.86 25.69 -23.88
CA GLU A 653 40.95 25.71 -22.39
C GLU A 653 39.88 26.62 -21.80
N ASP A 654 38.78 26.97 -22.66
CA ASP A 654 37.69 27.86 -22.21
C ASP A 654 36.80 27.15 -21.18
N LYS A 655 36.80 27.78 -19.94
CA LYS A 655 36.04 27.19 -18.80
C LYS A 655 34.54 27.16 -19.10
N GLU A 656 33.96 28.07 -19.86
CA GLU A 656 32.52 28.11 -20.19
C GLU A 656 32.14 26.97 -21.17
N LYS A 657 33.02 26.67 -22.05
CA LYS A 657 32.75 25.55 -22.99
C LYS A 657 32.80 24.20 -22.27
N TRP A 658 33.74 24.15 -21.29
CA TRP A 658 33.78 22.90 -20.49
C TRP A 658 32.53 22.79 -19.61
N ARG A 659 32.10 23.97 -19.08
CA ARG A 659 30.84 23.94 -18.29
C ARG A 659 29.66 23.52 -19.16
N GLU A 660 29.64 24.03 -20.31
CA GLU A 660 28.55 23.65 -21.24
C GLU A 660 28.65 22.17 -21.61
N PHE A 661 29.85 21.66 -21.84
CA PHE A 661 30.01 20.22 -22.15
C PHE A 661 29.50 19.37 -21.00
N TYR A 662 29.96 19.68 -19.74
CA TYR A 662 29.51 18.87 -18.59
C TYR A 662 27.99 18.96 -18.42
N ARG A 663 27.46 20.14 -18.72
CA ARG A 663 25.99 20.27 -18.65
C ARG A 663 25.30 19.37 -19.69
N LEU A 664 25.82 19.38 -20.90
CA LEU A 664 25.21 18.54 -21.96
C LEU A 664 25.43 17.06 -21.66
N LYS A 665 26.63 16.77 -21.22
CA LYS A 665 26.91 15.35 -20.90
C LYS A 665 26.01 14.87 -19.76
N GLU A 666 25.92 15.66 -18.68
CA GLU A 666 25.04 15.26 -17.55
C GLU A 666 23.57 15.16 -17.99
N GLY A 667 23.19 16.13 -18.86
CA GLY A 667 21.80 16.06 -19.39
C GLY A 667 21.57 14.78 -20.19
N ALA A 668 22.52 14.43 -21.00
CA ALA A 668 22.35 13.23 -21.84
C ALA A 668 22.33 11.96 -20.98
N ILE A 669 23.19 11.89 -19.99
CA ILE A 669 23.23 10.71 -19.10
C ILE A 669 21.91 10.61 -18.31
N LYS A 670 21.49 11.77 -17.85
CA LYS A 670 20.19 11.77 -17.15
C LYS A 670 19.06 11.26 -18.04
N GLU A 671 19.01 11.78 -19.24
CA GLU A 671 17.96 11.31 -20.17
C GLU A 671 18.10 9.81 -20.47
N ARG A 672 19.27 9.39 -20.68
CA ARG A 672 19.50 7.95 -20.95
C ARG A 672 19.01 7.10 -19.76
N ASN A 673 19.38 7.45 -18.56
CA ASN A 673 18.96 6.68 -17.37
C ASN A 673 17.44 6.70 -17.20
N GLU A 674 16.82 7.87 -17.42
CA GLU A 674 15.35 7.94 -17.31
C GLU A 674 14.67 7.04 -18.34
N LEU A 675 15.19 7.06 -19.56
CA LEU A 675 14.57 6.22 -20.61
C LEU A 675 14.77 4.73 -20.31
N ASN A 676 15.99 4.46 -19.81
CA ASN A 676 16.23 3.04 -19.48
C ASN A 676 15.27 2.56 -18.38
N GLY A 677 15.10 3.40 -17.35
CA GLY A 677 14.11 3.04 -16.31
C GLY A 677 12.71 2.81 -16.90
N LEU A 678 12.28 3.75 -17.72
CA LEU A 678 10.92 3.65 -18.31
C LEU A 678 10.79 2.42 -19.21
N TRP A 679 11.88 2.14 -19.93
CA TRP A 679 11.81 0.98 -20.86
C TRP A 679 11.65 -0.32 -20.08
N TYR A 680 12.49 -0.54 -19.01
CA TYR A 680 12.38 -1.80 -18.24
C TYR A 680 11.04 -1.86 -17.49
N TRP A 681 10.65 -0.66 -17.06
CA TRP A 681 9.31 -0.64 -16.46
C TRP A 681 8.25 -1.16 -17.44
N MET A 682 8.26 -0.75 -18.69
CA MET A 682 7.28 -1.23 -19.69
C MET A 682 7.54 -2.72 -20.00
N LEU A 683 8.83 -3.14 -20.06
CA LEU A 683 9.14 -4.56 -20.33
C LEU A 683 8.52 -5.46 -19.25
N TYR A 684 8.67 -5.10 -17.97
CA TYR A 684 8.14 -5.94 -16.88
C TYR A 684 6.62 -6.09 -16.99
N ARG A 685 6.01 -5.04 -17.37
CA ARG A 685 4.54 -5.08 -17.48
C ARG A 685 4.10 -6.01 -18.62
N LEU A 686 4.79 -5.87 -19.72
CA LEU A 686 4.38 -6.69 -20.88
C LEU A 686 4.66 -8.17 -20.62
N VAL A 687 5.77 -8.39 -19.95
CA VAL A 687 6.10 -9.80 -19.67
C VAL A 687 5.07 -10.39 -18.70
N LEU A 688 4.72 -9.59 -17.71
CA LEU A 688 3.69 -10.11 -16.77
C LEU A 688 2.33 -10.25 -17.46
N ALA A 689 2.02 -9.21 -18.29
CA ALA A 689 0.71 -9.32 -19.00
C ALA A 689 0.67 -10.57 -19.86
N GLU A 690 1.77 -10.92 -20.50
CA GLU A 690 1.82 -12.14 -21.33
C GLU A 690 1.74 -13.40 -20.46
N TYR A 691 2.45 -13.36 -19.35
CA TYR A 691 2.43 -14.53 -18.45
C TYR A 691 1.02 -14.82 -17.95
N PHE A 692 0.20 -13.75 -17.73
CA PHE A 692 -1.13 -13.96 -17.14
C PHE A 692 -2.20 -13.85 -18.23
N SER A 693 -1.89 -13.96 -19.47
CA SER A 693 -2.82 -13.64 -20.58
C SER A 693 -4.00 -14.62 -20.60
N SER A 694 -3.81 -15.78 -19.94
CA SER A 694 -4.93 -16.75 -20.02
C SER A 694 -5.60 -16.91 -18.65
N SER A 695 -5.23 -16.02 -17.75
CA SER A 695 -5.77 -16.19 -16.39
C SER A 695 -6.75 -15.05 -16.07
N THR A 696 -7.76 -15.40 -15.25
CA THR A 696 -8.52 -14.31 -14.58
C THR A 696 -7.77 -13.81 -13.34
N LEU A 697 -7.63 -12.49 -13.37
CA LEU A 697 -6.81 -11.92 -12.28
C LEU A 697 -7.68 -11.13 -11.31
N PHE A 698 -7.20 -11.17 -10.04
CA PHE A 698 -7.85 -10.37 -8.98
C PHE A 698 -6.80 -9.49 -8.31
N PHE A 699 -7.30 -8.23 -8.06
CA PHE A 699 -6.30 -7.29 -7.50
C PHE A 699 -6.74 -6.90 -6.08
N PRO A 700 -6.03 -7.52 -5.10
CA PRO A 700 -6.31 -7.08 -3.71
C PRO A 700 -5.93 -5.61 -3.50
N HIS A 701 -6.83 -4.98 -2.64
CA HIS A 701 -6.60 -3.52 -2.47
C HIS A 701 -6.21 -3.22 -1.02
N ASN A 702 -5.36 -2.23 -0.87
CA ASN A 702 -5.18 -1.56 0.43
C ASN A 702 -5.45 -0.05 0.30
N MET A 703 -5.23 0.68 1.47
CA MET A 703 -5.56 2.12 1.38
C MET A 703 -4.43 2.93 2.02
N ASP A 704 -4.36 4.20 1.56
CA ASP A 704 -3.45 5.08 2.32
C ASP A 704 -4.11 5.61 3.59
N PHE A 705 -3.34 6.45 4.42
CA PHE A 705 -3.82 6.79 5.79
C PHE A 705 -5.08 7.65 5.74
N ARG A 706 -5.40 8.18 4.50
CA ARG A 706 -6.62 9.03 4.40
C ARG A 706 -7.82 8.20 3.95
N GLY A 707 -7.54 6.96 3.54
CA GLY A 707 -8.68 6.08 3.16
C GLY A 707 -8.76 5.88 1.65
N ARG A 708 -7.85 6.51 0.80
CA ARG A 708 -7.82 6.24 -0.66
C ARG A 708 -7.31 4.82 -0.96
N VAL A 709 -7.94 4.27 -1.92
CA VAL A 709 -7.75 2.81 -2.10
C VAL A 709 -6.79 2.58 -3.28
N TYR A 710 -5.85 1.55 -3.07
CA TYR A 710 -4.86 1.22 -4.11
C TYR A 710 -4.68 -0.30 -4.19
N PRO A 711 -4.51 -0.76 -5.52
CA PRO A 711 -4.11 -2.16 -5.61
C PRO A 711 -2.71 -2.40 -5.02
N ILE A 712 -2.54 -3.54 -4.47
CA ILE A 712 -1.24 -3.86 -3.83
C ILE A 712 -0.18 -4.11 -4.91
N SER A 713 -0.64 -4.69 -6.06
CA SER A 713 0.30 -4.93 -7.18
C SER A 713 0.70 -3.60 -7.86
N PRO A 714 2.08 -3.33 -7.91
CA PRO A 714 2.51 -2.01 -8.39
C PRO A 714 2.71 -1.99 -9.91
N LEU A 715 2.99 -3.20 -10.53
CA LEU A 715 3.43 -3.13 -11.94
C LEU A 715 2.23 -3.25 -12.89
N LEU A 716 1.37 -4.26 -12.70
CA LEU A 716 0.21 -4.48 -13.59
C LEU A 716 -1.08 -4.33 -12.78
N ASN A 717 -1.74 -3.09 -12.99
CA ASN A 717 -3.05 -2.89 -12.31
C ASN A 717 -3.85 -1.82 -13.03
N HIS A 718 -5.15 -1.75 -12.67
CA HIS A 718 -6.09 -0.93 -13.47
C HIS A 718 -6.00 0.54 -13.05
N MET A 719 -5.13 0.93 -12.05
CA MET A 719 -4.97 2.35 -11.68
C MET A 719 -3.74 2.96 -12.36
N GLY A 720 -3.09 2.10 -13.17
CA GLY A 720 -1.86 2.59 -13.82
C GLY A 720 -2.17 3.52 -15.01
N ASP A 721 -1.14 3.72 -15.84
CA ASP A 721 -1.27 4.69 -16.95
C ASP A 721 -2.11 4.09 -18.10
N ASP A 722 -2.27 4.89 -19.21
CA ASP A 722 -3.13 4.53 -20.35
C ASP A 722 -2.87 3.09 -20.81
N VAL A 723 -1.62 2.63 -20.83
CA VAL A 723 -1.30 1.25 -21.30
C VAL A 723 -1.90 0.23 -20.32
N ASN A 724 -1.64 0.37 -18.99
CA ASN A 724 -2.21 -0.59 -18.01
C ASN A 724 -3.74 -0.68 -18.12
N ARG A 725 -4.36 0.46 -18.29
CA ARG A 725 -5.84 0.46 -18.30
C ARG A 725 -6.37 -0.16 -19.59
N SER A 726 -5.54 -0.07 -20.64
CA SER A 726 -6.04 -0.60 -21.94
C SER A 726 -5.84 -2.11 -22.03
N ILE A 727 -4.85 -2.64 -21.32
CA ILE A 727 -4.55 -4.09 -21.48
C ILE A 727 -5.44 -4.90 -20.53
N LEU A 728 -6.13 -4.18 -19.60
CA LEU A 728 -6.99 -4.95 -18.67
C LEU A 728 -8.46 -4.69 -19.03
N LYS A 729 -9.26 -5.77 -19.00
CA LYS A 729 -10.73 -5.65 -19.12
C LYS A 729 -11.41 -6.58 -18.13
N PHE A 730 -12.73 -6.27 -17.90
CA PHE A 730 -13.43 -7.13 -16.91
C PHE A 730 -13.49 -8.58 -17.39
N ALA A 731 -13.21 -9.48 -16.41
CA ALA A 731 -13.37 -10.92 -16.76
C ALA A 731 -14.84 -11.27 -16.99
N ARG A 732 -15.71 -10.65 -16.21
CA ARG A 732 -17.15 -10.88 -16.44
C ARG A 732 -17.69 -9.88 -17.47
N GLY A 733 -18.31 -10.43 -18.52
CA GLY A 733 -18.92 -9.54 -19.52
C GLY A 733 -20.41 -9.33 -19.24
N LYS A 734 -20.90 -8.18 -19.74
CA LYS A 734 -22.35 -7.90 -19.64
C LYS A 734 -22.93 -7.57 -21.01
N VAL A 735 -24.19 -8.09 -21.13
CA VAL A 735 -24.86 -7.77 -22.40
C VAL A 735 -25.06 -6.25 -22.50
N VAL A 736 -24.73 -5.75 -23.70
CA VAL A 736 -24.62 -4.26 -23.79
C VAL A 736 -26.01 -3.66 -24.00
N GLY A 737 -26.94 -4.33 -24.62
CA GLY A 737 -28.22 -3.67 -24.96
C GLY A 737 -28.02 -2.47 -25.90
N ALA A 738 -29.21 -1.79 -26.22
CA ALA A 738 -29.14 -0.65 -27.17
C ALA A 738 -28.38 0.53 -26.54
N ARG A 739 -28.69 0.72 -25.28
CA ARG A 739 -28.04 1.86 -24.60
C ARG A 739 -26.55 1.56 -24.36
N GLY A 740 -26.25 0.39 -23.98
CA GLY A 740 -24.84 0.01 -23.73
C GLY A 740 -23.96 0.19 -24.98
N LEU A 741 -24.57 -0.20 -26.15
CA LEU A 741 -23.78 -0.05 -27.40
C LEU A 741 -23.48 1.42 -27.68
N SER A 742 -24.52 2.29 -27.44
CA SER A 742 -24.29 3.74 -27.63
C SER A 742 -23.23 4.27 -26.66
N TRP A 743 -23.22 3.72 -25.46
CA TRP A 743 -22.26 4.22 -24.45
C TRP A 743 -20.84 3.73 -24.78
N LEU A 744 -20.80 2.57 -25.45
CA LEU A 744 -19.45 2.11 -25.87
C LEU A 744 -18.85 3.07 -26.90
N LYS A 745 -19.71 3.47 -27.81
CA LYS A 745 -19.20 4.41 -28.83
C LYS A 745 -18.87 5.77 -28.20
N LEU A 746 -19.77 6.15 -27.32
CA LEU A 746 -19.52 7.44 -26.65
C LEU A 746 -18.20 7.39 -25.86
N HIS A 747 -18.05 6.25 -25.17
CA HIS A 747 -16.80 6.13 -24.40
C HIS A 747 -15.59 6.26 -25.33
N CYS A 748 -15.57 5.68 -26.50
CA CYS A 748 -14.47 5.81 -27.46
C CYS A 748 -14.20 7.27 -27.81
N ILE A 749 -15.30 8.04 -27.94
CA ILE A 749 -15.12 9.47 -28.30
C ILE A 749 -14.59 10.24 -27.10
N ASN A 750 -15.08 9.87 -25.89
CA ASN A 750 -14.57 10.58 -24.70
C ASN A 750 -13.05 10.39 -24.55
N LEU A 751 -12.55 9.21 -24.95
CA LEU A 751 -11.11 8.90 -24.74
C LEU A 751 -10.25 9.69 -25.73
N THR A 752 -10.90 10.27 -26.82
CA THR A 752 -10.07 11.07 -27.76
C THR A 752 -9.69 12.42 -27.14
N GLY A 753 -10.53 12.90 -26.13
CA GLY A 753 -10.24 14.15 -25.42
C GLY A 753 -10.56 15.37 -26.28
N LYS A 754 -11.31 15.27 -27.43
CA LYS A 754 -11.46 16.40 -28.37
C LYS A 754 -12.81 17.10 -28.15
N MET A 755 -13.69 16.43 -27.25
CA MET A 755 -15.02 17.06 -27.15
C MET A 755 -15.38 17.26 -25.68
N LYS A 756 -14.38 17.76 -24.88
CA LYS A 756 -14.55 17.82 -23.40
C LYS A 756 -15.59 18.88 -23.03
N ARG A 757 -15.97 19.85 -23.97
CA ARG A 757 -16.91 20.95 -23.61
C ARG A 757 -18.28 20.70 -24.24
N ASP A 758 -18.31 19.59 -24.92
CA ASP A 758 -19.58 19.37 -25.64
C ASP A 758 -20.52 18.48 -24.83
N SER A 759 -21.82 18.60 -25.18
CA SER A 759 -22.84 17.79 -24.47
C SER A 759 -22.76 16.31 -24.88
N ILE A 760 -23.37 15.49 -24.02
CA ILE A 760 -23.38 14.03 -24.31
C ILE A 760 -24.07 13.77 -25.64
N GLU A 761 -25.12 14.58 -25.94
CA GLU A 761 -25.85 14.38 -27.21
C GLU A 761 -24.95 14.67 -28.42
N GLU A 762 -24.19 15.71 -28.33
CA GLU A 762 -23.29 16.03 -29.46
C GLU A 762 -22.18 14.98 -29.60
N ARG A 763 -21.73 14.57 -28.48
CA ARG A 763 -20.66 13.55 -28.55
C ARG A 763 -21.20 12.23 -29.13
N MET A 764 -22.40 11.91 -28.81
CA MET A 764 -22.99 10.66 -29.34
C MET A 764 -23.15 10.76 -30.86
N LYS A 765 -23.52 11.96 -31.37
CA LYS A 765 -23.64 12.12 -32.84
C LYS A 765 -22.28 11.89 -33.52
N VAL A 766 -21.28 12.47 -32.88
CA VAL A 766 -19.93 12.31 -33.48
C VAL A 766 -19.51 10.83 -33.38
N ALA A 767 -19.90 10.24 -32.31
CA ALA A 767 -19.58 8.80 -32.18
C ALA A 767 -20.18 7.98 -33.32
N GLU A 768 -21.38 8.30 -33.73
CA GLU A 768 -22.01 7.53 -34.82
C GLU A 768 -21.32 7.83 -36.16
N GLU A 769 -20.84 9.04 -36.33
CA GLU A 769 -20.20 9.43 -37.60
C GLU A 769 -18.79 8.83 -37.70
N SER A 770 -18.29 8.44 -36.52
CA SER A 770 -16.87 8.03 -36.53
C SER A 770 -16.76 6.51 -36.49
N VAL A 771 -17.84 5.77 -36.71
CA VAL A 771 -17.86 4.31 -36.52
C VAL A 771 -16.87 3.67 -37.52
N GLN A 772 -16.81 4.21 -38.74
CA GLN A 772 -15.90 3.59 -39.72
C GLN A 772 -14.43 3.77 -39.30
N LYS A 773 -14.16 4.92 -38.75
CA LYS A 773 -12.77 5.13 -38.26
C LYS A 773 -12.44 4.15 -37.12
N MET A 774 -13.46 3.94 -36.26
CA MET A 774 -13.23 2.99 -35.13
C MET A 774 -12.96 1.57 -35.67
N ILE A 775 -13.73 1.18 -36.70
CA ILE A 775 -13.58 -0.17 -37.24
C ILE A 775 -12.20 -0.28 -37.94
N ASP A 776 -11.81 0.85 -38.67
CA ASP A 776 -10.49 0.82 -39.36
C ASP A 776 -9.35 0.70 -38.32
N SER A 777 -9.47 1.50 -37.22
CA SER A 777 -8.44 1.45 -36.17
C SER A 777 -8.35 0.06 -35.52
N ALA A 778 -9.49 -0.61 -35.42
CA ALA A 778 -9.49 -1.96 -34.79
C ALA A 778 -8.95 -3.00 -35.77
N ASP A 779 -9.20 -2.95 -37.13
CA ASP A 779 -8.82 -4.00 -38.09
C ASP A 779 -7.35 -3.85 -38.49
N ARG A 780 -7.01 -2.56 -38.65
CA ARG A 780 -5.63 -2.29 -39.13
C ARG A 780 -5.02 -1.17 -38.28
N PRO A 781 -4.67 -1.58 -37.00
CA PRO A 781 -4.24 -0.57 -36.02
C PRO A 781 -2.94 0.12 -36.45
N LEU A 782 -2.05 -0.61 -37.22
CA LEU A 782 -0.75 0.03 -37.54
C LEU A 782 -0.71 0.40 -39.02
N ASP A 783 -1.52 -0.26 -39.89
CA ASP A 783 -1.40 -0.05 -41.35
C ASP A 783 -2.60 0.74 -41.88
N GLY A 784 -3.49 1.13 -41.04
CA GLY A 784 -4.69 1.86 -41.52
C GLY A 784 -4.49 3.37 -41.34
N GLU A 785 -5.70 4.07 -40.95
CA GLU A 785 -5.69 5.55 -40.88
C GLU A 785 -5.05 6.00 -39.56
N ARG A 786 -4.95 5.01 -38.57
CA ARG A 786 -4.29 5.22 -37.27
C ARG A 786 -4.96 6.38 -36.52
N TRP A 787 -6.26 6.45 -36.68
CA TRP A 787 -7.07 7.48 -35.99
C TRP A 787 -6.91 7.39 -34.47
N TRP A 788 -6.79 6.27 -33.96
CA TRP A 788 -6.74 6.10 -32.50
C TRP A 788 -5.43 6.69 -31.95
N MET A 789 -4.32 6.79 -32.67
CA MET A 789 -3.02 7.29 -32.16
C MET A 789 -3.08 8.80 -31.92
N GLU A 790 -4.11 9.42 -32.50
CA GLU A 790 -4.22 10.89 -32.34
C GLU A 790 -4.96 11.25 -31.05
N SER A 791 -5.38 10.26 -30.34
CA SER A 791 -6.25 10.52 -29.17
C SER A 791 -5.39 10.87 -27.96
N GLU A 792 -6.02 11.58 -26.98
CA GLU A 792 -5.34 11.86 -25.71
C GLU A 792 -4.95 10.57 -24.97
N ASP A 793 -5.92 9.54 -24.97
CA ASP A 793 -5.60 8.19 -24.42
C ASP A 793 -5.67 7.14 -25.54
N PRO A 794 -4.58 7.04 -26.26
CA PRO A 794 -4.59 6.29 -27.53
C PRO A 794 -4.86 4.79 -27.30
N TRP A 795 -4.25 4.16 -26.29
CA TRP A 795 -4.41 2.69 -26.14
C TRP A 795 -5.81 2.33 -25.65
N GLN A 796 -6.34 3.09 -24.73
CA GLN A 796 -7.73 2.81 -24.31
C GLN A 796 -8.69 3.05 -25.47
N THR A 797 -8.35 4.11 -26.35
CA THR A 797 -9.21 4.34 -27.54
C THR A 797 -9.15 3.13 -28.48
N LEU A 798 -7.93 2.55 -28.64
CA LEU A 798 -7.84 1.35 -29.50
C LEU A 798 -8.65 0.20 -28.90
N ALA A 799 -8.51 0.04 -27.56
CA ALA A 799 -9.31 -1.03 -26.90
C ALA A 799 -10.81 -0.81 -27.13
N ALA A 800 -11.25 0.43 -27.04
CA ALA A 800 -12.69 0.72 -27.25
C ALA A 800 -13.09 0.49 -28.71
N CYS A 801 -12.16 0.88 -29.65
CA CYS A 801 -12.47 0.65 -31.07
C CYS A 801 -12.65 -0.85 -31.35
N ILE A 802 -11.75 -1.63 -30.71
CA ILE A 802 -11.83 -3.09 -30.95
C ILE A 802 -13.15 -3.62 -30.39
N GLU A 803 -13.55 -3.12 -29.17
CA GLU A 803 -14.82 -3.61 -28.57
C GLU A 803 -16.03 -3.20 -29.41
N VAL A 804 -16.01 -1.99 -29.98
CA VAL A 804 -17.14 -1.52 -30.82
C VAL A 804 -17.18 -2.35 -32.10
N ARG A 805 -16.03 -2.53 -32.74
CA ARG A 805 -16.02 -3.38 -33.96
C ARG A 805 -16.60 -4.76 -33.67
N ASP A 806 -16.14 -5.40 -32.57
CA ASP A 806 -16.63 -6.76 -32.27
C ASP A 806 -18.15 -6.76 -32.02
N ALA A 807 -18.59 -5.70 -31.36
CA ALA A 807 -20.06 -5.65 -31.10
C ALA A 807 -20.83 -5.50 -32.42
N LEU A 808 -20.37 -4.69 -33.34
CA LEU A 808 -21.13 -4.39 -34.58
C LEU A 808 -21.08 -5.59 -35.53
N ARG A 809 -20.01 -6.35 -35.38
CA ARG A 809 -19.91 -7.49 -36.32
C ARG A 809 -20.54 -8.74 -35.71
N SER A 810 -21.02 -8.65 -34.42
CA SER A 810 -21.73 -9.82 -33.86
C SER A 810 -23.10 -10.00 -34.52
N ASP A 811 -23.67 -11.21 -34.36
CA ASP A 811 -24.97 -11.48 -35.03
C ASP A 811 -26.01 -10.43 -34.64
N ASN A 812 -26.00 -10.13 -33.31
CA ASN A 812 -26.87 -9.05 -32.79
C ASN A 812 -26.06 -8.14 -31.85
N PRO A 813 -25.82 -6.91 -32.33
CA PRO A 813 -24.97 -5.99 -31.57
C PRO A 813 -25.53 -5.72 -30.16
N GLU A 814 -26.81 -5.70 -29.98
CA GLU A 814 -27.39 -5.40 -28.65
C GLU A 814 -27.23 -6.58 -27.68
N LEU A 815 -27.02 -7.77 -28.25
CA LEU A 815 -26.86 -8.92 -27.35
C LEU A 815 -25.37 -9.25 -27.15
N PHE A 816 -24.54 -8.34 -27.69
CA PHE A 816 -23.09 -8.56 -27.57
C PHE A 816 -22.66 -8.45 -26.09
N VAL A 817 -21.90 -9.37 -25.64
CA VAL A 817 -21.40 -9.34 -24.24
C VAL A 817 -20.07 -8.57 -24.21
N SER A 818 -20.08 -7.39 -23.61
CA SER A 818 -18.88 -6.54 -23.57
C SER A 818 -18.16 -6.71 -22.23
N HIS A 819 -16.85 -6.57 -22.35
CA HIS A 819 -16.03 -6.70 -21.12
C HIS A 819 -15.29 -5.39 -20.84
N LEU A 820 -15.47 -4.44 -21.70
CA LEU A 820 -14.71 -3.18 -21.59
C LEU A 820 -15.32 -2.29 -20.50
N PRO A 821 -14.44 -1.85 -19.58
CA PRO A 821 -14.93 -0.88 -18.58
C PRO A 821 -15.19 0.50 -19.20
N ILE A 822 -16.43 1.01 -18.84
CA ILE A 822 -16.75 2.39 -19.30
C ILE A 822 -16.58 3.35 -18.11
N HIS A 823 -15.73 4.47 -18.36
CA HIS A 823 -15.34 5.32 -17.22
C HIS A 823 -16.25 6.55 -17.14
N GLN A 824 -16.59 6.87 -15.91
CA GLN A 824 -17.23 8.17 -15.60
C GLN A 824 -16.44 8.86 -14.48
N ASP A 825 -16.01 10.10 -14.89
CA ASP A 825 -15.15 10.78 -13.88
C ASP A 825 -15.73 12.18 -13.58
N GLY A 826 -15.50 12.56 -12.25
CA GLY A 826 -15.84 13.97 -11.92
C GLY A 826 -14.87 14.96 -12.57
N SER A 827 -15.39 16.12 -13.06
CA SER A 827 -14.52 17.14 -13.72
C SER A 827 -13.37 17.56 -12.80
N CYS A 828 -13.68 17.90 -11.49
CA CYS A 828 -12.74 18.21 -10.40
C CYS A 828 -13.38 17.83 -9.06
N ASN A 829 -13.06 16.52 -8.61
CA ASN A 829 -13.79 15.98 -7.43
C ASN A 829 -13.51 16.80 -6.17
N GLY A 830 -12.20 17.27 -6.04
CA GLY A 830 -11.88 18.07 -4.84
C GLY A 830 -12.77 19.31 -4.72
N LEU A 831 -12.90 20.09 -5.82
CA LEU A 831 -13.70 21.33 -5.76
C LEU A 831 -15.20 21.01 -5.67
N GLN A 832 -15.59 19.83 -6.26
CA GLN A 832 -17.01 19.46 -6.10
C GLN A 832 -17.37 19.26 -4.63
N HIS A 833 -16.40 18.60 -3.91
CA HIS A 833 -16.70 18.38 -2.47
C HIS A 833 -16.67 19.71 -1.71
N TYR A 834 -15.73 20.64 -2.08
CA TYR A 834 -15.72 21.94 -1.40
C TYR A 834 -17.01 22.73 -1.67
N ALA A 835 -17.38 22.68 -2.96
CA ALA A 835 -18.64 23.41 -3.28
C ALA A 835 -19.84 22.81 -2.54
N ALA A 836 -19.82 21.47 -2.40
CA ALA A 836 -20.96 20.83 -1.70
C ALA A 836 -20.91 21.15 -0.20
N LEU A 837 -19.68 21.17 0.39
CA LEU A 837 -19.58 21.45 1.85
C LEU A 837 -19.97 22.90 2.14
N GLY A 838 -19.55 23.76 1.15
CA GLY A 838 -19.85 25.19 1.38
C GLY A 838 -21.21 25.60 0.81
N ARG A 839 -21.90 24.55 0.18
CA ARG A 839 -23.17 24.86 -0.53
C ARG A 839 -23.03 26.10 -1.41
N ASP A 840 -21.88 26.15 -2.16
CA ASP A 840 -21.55 27.26 -3.07
C ASP A 840 -22.16 27.03 -4.46
N GLY A 841 -23.36 27.73 -4.71
CA GLY A 841 -24.09 27.53 -5.99
C GLY A 841 -23.22 27.91 -7.21
N GLY A 842 -22.46 29.09 -7.08
CA GLY A 842 -21.58 29.53 -8.19
C GLY A 842 -20.48 28.51 -8.48
N GLY A 843 -19.72 28.09 -7.40
CA GLY A 843 -18.69 27.04 -7.55
C GLY A 843 -19.26 25.71 -8.06
N GLY A 844 -20.51 25.36 -7.53
CA GLY A 844 -21.16 24.09 -7.96
C GLY A 844 -21.46 24.10 -9.47
N ARG A 845 -21.77 25.27 -10.07
CA ARG A 845 -22.05 25.34 -11.53
C ARG A 845 -20.76 25.13 -12.32
N GLU A 846 -19.60 25.60 -11.78
CA GLU A 846 -18.34 25.50 -12.52
C GLU A 846 -17.79 24.06 -12.50
N VAL A 847 -18.33 23.29 -11.51
CA VAL A 847 -17.76 21.93 -11.44
C VAL A 847 -18.88 20.91 -11.63
N ASN A 848 -20.01 21.33 -12.15
CA ASN A 848 -21.09 20.50 -12.72
C ASN A 848 -21.91 19.84 -11.61
N LEU A 849 -22.08 20.48 -10.41
CA LEU A 849 -23.01 19.97 -9.36
C LEU A 849 -24.44 20.45 -9.60
N VAL A 850 -24.50 21.57 -10.47
CA VAL A 850 -25.84 22.08 -10.84
C VAL A 850 -26.13 21.68 -12.29
N PRO A 851 -27.37 21.17 -12.48
CA PRO A 851 -27.72 20.70 -13.83
C PRO A 851 -27.50 21.80 -14.90
N ALA A 852 -26.92 21.37 -16.02
CA ALA A 852 -26.71 22.30 -17.15
C ALA A 852 -26.72 21.51 -18.47
N PRO A 853 -27.11 22.23 -19.59
CA PRO A 853 -27.23 21.53 -20.87
C PRO A 853 -25.86 21.08 -21.41
N SER A 854 -24.76 21.83 -21.00
CA SER A 854 -23.41 21.40 -21.39
C SER A 854 -22.48 21.44 -20.17
N PRO A 855 -21.42 20.54 -20.31
CA PRO A 855 -20.53 20.47 -19.15
C PRO A 855 -19.70 21.76 -18.99
N ALA A 856 -19.64 22.17 -17.71
CA ALA A 856 -18.75 23.31 -17.43
C ALA A 856 -17.29 22.83 -17.29
N ASP A 857 -16.36 23.80 -17.66
CA ASP A 857 -14.92 23.46 -17.58
C ASP A 857 -14.21 24.51 -16.70
N VAL A 858 -14.03 24.06 -15.44
CA VAL A 858 -13.47 25.02 -14.45
C VAL A 858 -12.06 25.46 -14.89
N TYR A 859 -11.36 24.66 -15.57
CA TYR A 859 -9.97 25.02 -15.97
C TYR A 859 -9.99 26.12 -17.03
N SER A 860 -10.87 25.94 -17.98
CA SER A 860 -10.96 27.02 -19.01
C SER A 860 -11.45 28.33 -18.38
N SER A 861 -12.38 28.17 -17.52
CA SER A 861 -12.91 29.40 -16.88
C SER A 861 -11.78 30.12 -16.11
N VAL A 862 -10.95 29.36 -15.40
CA VAL A 862 -9.86 30.00 -14.62
C VAL A 862 -8.81 30.57 -15.58
N ALA A 863 -8.54 29.84 -16.63
CA ALA A 863 -7.54 30.35 -17.62
C ALA A 863 -7.99 31.69 -18.19
N VAL A 864 -9.28 31.84 -18.45
CA VAL A 864 -9.79 33.11 -18.99
C VAL A 864 -9.59 34.23 -17.95
N ARG A 865 -9.81 33.91 -16.75
CA ARG A 865 -9.64 34.95 -15.70
C ARG A 865 -8.16 35.33 -15.56
N VAL A 866 -7.32 34.33 -15.64
CA VAL A 866 -5.87 34.62 -15.56
C VAL A 866 -5.46 35.54 -16.71
N GLU A 867 -5.99 35.21 -17.81
CA GLU A 867 -5.65 36.06 -18.97
C GLU A 867 -6.18 37.49 -18.80
N GLU A 868 -7.35 37.65 -18.23
CA GLU A 868 -7.87 39.01 -17.99
C GLU A 868 -6.96 39.79 -17.02
N LYS A 869 -6.50 39.09 -16.05
CA LYS A 869 -5.60 39.76 -15.08
C LYS A 869 -4.25 40.09 -15.73
N ARG A 870 -3.75 39.22 -16.56
CA ARG A 870 -2.52 39.53 -17.30
C ARG A 870 -2.66 40.79 -18.16
N LYS A 871 -3.86 40.88 -18.90
CA LYS A 871 -4.09 42.07 -19.76
C LYS A 871 -4.15 43.34 -18.91
N MET A 872 -4.74 43.23 -17.77
CA MET A 872 -4.79 44.41 -16.87
C MET A 872 -3.37 44.82 -16.45
N ASP A 873 -2.55 43.80 -16.12
CA ASP A 873 -1.17 44.12 -15.69
C ASP A 873 -0.35 44.68 -16.86
N GLU A 874 -0.72 44.25 -18.06
CA GLU A 874 -0.06 44.83 -19.24
C GLU A 874 -0.40 46.32 -19.39
N LYS A 875 -1.64 46.62 -19.11
CA LYS A 875 -2.06 48.04 -19.21
C LYS A 875 -1.38 48.89 -18.12
N LYS A 876 -1.09 48.21 -17.03
CA LYS A 876 -0.44 48.94 -15.91
C LYS A 876 1.08 48.92 -16.09
N GLU A 877 1.54 48.41 -17.16
CA GLU A 877 2.94 48.36 -17.58
C GLU A 877 3.80 47.58 -16.57
N VAL A 878 3.21 46.48 -16.02
CA VAL A 878 4.03 45.55 -15.22
C VAL A 878 5.02 44.81 -16.12
N ASP A 879 6.37 44.88 -15.79
CA ASP A 879 7.48 44.42 -16.66
C ASP A 879 7.31 42.94 -17.03
N VAL A 880 6.99 42.02 -16.05
CA VAL A 880 6.94 40.56 -16.31
C VAL A 880 5.76 40.25 -17.25
N ALA A 881 4.62 40.94 -17.15
CA ALA A 881 3.45 40.71 -18.02
C ALA A 881 3.76 41.12 -19.47
N LEU A 882 4.51 42.25 -19.65
CA LEU A 882 4.86 42.69 -21.02
C LEU A 882 5.84 41.71 -21.67
N ARG A 883 6.79 41.24 -20.84
CA ARG A 883 7.76 40.27 -21.39
C ARG A 883 7.09 38.93 -21.71
N LEU A 884 6.22 38.52 -20.81
CA LEU A 884 5.53 37.24 -21.09
C LEU A 884 4.67 37.36 -22.35
N ARG A 885 4.04 38.54 -22.64
CA ARG A 885 3.24 38.73 -23.86
C ARG A 885 4.11 38.61 -25.12
N GLU A 886 5.32 39.09 -24.98
CA GLU A 886 6.21 38.98 -26.17
C GLU A 886 6.49 37.52 -26.51
N LYS A 887 6.49 36.73 -25.49
CA LYS A 887 6.85 35.31 -25.75
C LYS A 887 5.59 34.47 -25.97
N MET A 888 4.48 34.98 -25.38
CA MET A 888 3.19 34.27 -25.53
C MET A 888 2.12 35.27 -25.99
N LYS A 889 1.99 35.23 -27.41
CA LYS A 889 1.10 36.28 -28.00
C LYS A 889 -0.37 35.91 -27.81
N GLU A 890 -0.57 34.62 -27.63
CA GLU A 890 -1.97 34.19 -27.46
C GLU A 890 -2.32 34.07 -25.97
N ALA A 891 -3.63 33.85 -25.81
CA ALA A 891 -4.09 33.69 -24.40
C ALA A 891 -3.42 32.47 -23.74
N VAL A 892 -3.37 32.68 -22.40
CA VAL A 892 -2.75 31.56 -21.64
C VAL A 892 -3.57 30.28 -21.87
N PRO A 893 -2.84 29.22 -22.38
CA PRO A 893 -3.56 27.95 -22.66
C PRO A 893 -4.03 27.26 -21.37
N ARG A 894 -5.21 26.59 -21.50
CA ARG A 894 -5.80 25.81 -20.39
C ARG A 894 -4.80 24.79 -19.84
N LYS A 895 -4.05 24.17 -20.70
CA LYS A 895 -3.13 23.08 -20.31
C LYS A 895 -2.04 23.60 -19.35
N VAL A 896 -1.69 24.91 -19.48
CA VAL A 896 -0.59 25.46 -18.65
C VAL A 896 -1.05 25.59 -17.19
N ILE A 897 -2.33 25.78 -16.90
CA ILE A 897 -2.72 26.09 -15.50
C ILE A 897 -3.53 24.91 -14.93
N LYS A 898 -3.93 24.03 -15.84
CA LYS A 898 -4.85 22.94 -15.44
C LYS A 898 -4.29 22.19 -14.24
N GLN A 899 -3.00 21.76 -14.34
CA GLN A 899 -2.47 20.94 -13.24
C GLN A 899 -2.46 21.73 -11.92
N THR A 900 -2.12 23.00 -12.01
CA THR A 900 -2.07 23.83 -10.78
C THR A 900 -3.47 23.98 -10.17
N VAL A 901 -4.49 24.20 -11.01
CA VAL A 901 -5.87 24.30 -10.48
C VAL A 901 -6.30 22.96 -9.86
N MET A 902 -5.92 21.87 -10.47
CA MET A 902 -6.32 20.52 -9.99
C MET A 902 -5.64 20.21 -8.66
N THR A 903 -4.39 20.69 -8.52
CA THR A 903 -3.61 20.19 -7.35
C THR A 903 -3.78 21.15 -6.17
N THR A 904 -4.37 22.36 -6.45
CA THR A 904 -4.52 23.35 -5.35
C THR A 904 -5.48 22.83 -4.29
N VAL A 905 -6.46 22.09 -4.67
CA VAL A 905 -7.45 21.61 -3.66
C VAL A 905 -6.85 20.48 -2.85
N TYR A 906 -5.63 20.06 -3.34
CA TYR A 906 -5.00 18.97 -2.57
C TYR A 906 -3.80 19.49 -1.80
N GLY A 907 -3.65 20.82 -1.77
CA GLY A 907 -2.70 21.37 -0.78
C GLY A 907 -1.40 21.83 -1.46
N VAL A 908 -1.43 21.88 -2.85
CA VAL A 908 -0.21 22.40 -3.50
C VAL A 908 0.10 23.82 -3.00
N THR A 909 1.43 24.01 -2.72
CA THR A 909 1.86 25.37 -2.29
C THR A 909 2.25 26.21 -3.50
N MET A 910 2.48 27.43 -3.22
CA MET A 910 2.88 28.32 -4.34
C MET A 910 4.14 27.80 -5.04
N TYR A 911 4.95 27.24 -4.30
CA TYR A 911 6.17 26.68 -4.92
C TYR A 911 5.84 25.54 -5.89
N GLY A 912 5.08 24.56 -5.30
CA GLY A 912 4.66 23.44 -6.19
C GLY A 912 3.94 23.94 -7.45
N ALA A 913 3.17 24.98 -7.29
CA ALA A 913 2.41 25.50 -8.46
C ALA A 913 3.37 26.12 -9.49
N VAL A 914 4.41 26.83 -9.03
CA VAL A 914 5.37 27.45 -9.97
C VAL A 914 6.12 26.36 -10.74
N GLN A 915 6.38 25.29 -10.08
CA GLN A 915 7.11 24.21 -10.77
C GLN A 915 6.22 23.52 -11.82
N GLN A 916 5.01 23.35 -11.40
CA GLN A 916 4.10 22.70 -12.37
C GLN A 916 3.92 23.57 -13.61
N ILE A 917 3.81 24.85 -13.42
CA ILE A 917 3.58 25.74 -14.59
C ILE A 917 4.90 25.88 -15.37
N LYS A 918 5.97 25.94 -14.62
CA LYS A 918 7.27 26.02 -15.31
C LYS A 918 7.48 24.83 -16.25
N ARG A 919 7.15 23.63 -15.78
CA ARG A 919 7.27 22.43 -16.64
C ARG A 919 6.42 22.57 -17.90
N GLN A 920 5.25 23.15 -17.73
CA GLN A 920 4.37 23.31 -18.91
C GLN A 920 4.91 24.38 -19.86
N LEU A 921 5.51 25.41 -19.28
CA LEU A 921 6.07 26.46 -20.15
C LEU A 921 7.27 25.92 -20.92
N LYS A 922 8.02 25.07 -20.21
CA LYS A 922 9.15 24.41 -20.92
C LYS A 922 8.65 23.59 -22.11
N ALA A 923 7.58 22.94 -21.98
CA ALA A 923 7.02 22.13 -23.08
C ALA A 923 6.57 23.01 -24.25
N LEU A 924 6.36 24.27 -23.92
CA LEU A 924 5.95 25.18 -25.02
C LEU A 924 7.17 25.87 -25.63
N GLY A 925 8.39 25.40 -25.16
CA GLY A 925 9.61 25.94 -25.78
C GLY A 925 10.15 27.16 -25.02
N MET A 926 9.62 27.44 -23.81
CA MET A 926 10.08 28.60 -23.03
C MET A 926 11.00 28.11 -21.89
N ASP A 927 12.20 27.71 -22.28
CA ASP A 927 13.10 27.04 -21.31
C ASP A 927 14.26 27.98 -20.95
N GLY A 928 13.94 29.36 -20.88
CA GLY A 928 15.02 30.34 -20.63
C GLY A 928 15.07 30.73 -19.14
N LYS A 929 16.03 31.59 -18.73
CA LYS A 929 16.28 32.03 -17.34
C LYS A 929 15.06 32.74 -16.76
N GLU A 930 14.11 33.11 -17.71
CA GLU A 930 12.96 33.93 -17.25
C GLU A 930 11.74 33.05 -16.96
N SER A 931 11.90 31.75 -17.31
CA SER A 931 10.75 30.82 -17.19
C SER A 931 10.26 30.75 -15.74
N ALA A 932 11.16 30.82 -14.84
CA ALA A 932 10.74 30.73 -13.42
C ALA A 932 9.93 31.98 -13.02
N GLU A 933 10.37 33.11 -13.57
CA GLU A 933 9.63 34.36 -13.25
C GLU A 933 8.23 34.34 -13.86
N PHE A 934 8.14 33.85 -15.12
CA PHE A 934 6.81 33.77 -15.75
C PHE A 934 5.91 32.79 -14.97
N ALA A 935 6.51 31.72 -14.63
CA ALA A 935 5.72 30.71 -13.90
C ALA A 935 5.22 31.25 -12.57
N SER A 936 6.08 31.93 -11.88
CA SER A 936 5.65 32.52 -10.59
C SER A 936 4.51 33.52 -10.80
N TYR A 937 4.69 34.35 -11.81
CA TYR A 937 3.65 35.34 -12.14
C TYR A 937 2.31 34.64 -12.46
N LEU A 938 2.33 33.63 -13.29
CA LEU A 938 1.07 32.95 -13.68
C LEU A 938 0.50 32.18 -12.48
N ALA A 939 1.35 31.62 -11.68
CA ALA A 939 0.83 30.89 -10.50
C ALA A 939 0.08 31.83 -9.57
N LYS A 940 0.65 33.05 -9.36
CA LYS A 940 -0.04 34.02 -8.48
C LYS A 940 -1.42 34.38 -9.03
N HIS A 941 -1.42 34.59 -10.30
CA HIS A 941 -2.73 35.00 -10.88
C HIS A 941 -3.69 33.82 -10.96
N THR A 942 -3.14 32.60 -11.09
CA THR A 942 -4.04 31.42 -11.07
C THR A 942 -4.68 31.28 -9.69
N PHE A 943 -3.96 31.46 -8.57
CA PHE A 943 -4.55 31.34 -7.22
C PHE A 943 -5.59 32.45 -7.00
N ALA A 944 -5.20 33.64 -7.46
CA ALA A 944 -6.17 34.73 -7.29
C ALA A 944 -7.47 34.45 -8.05
N SER A 945 -7.33 33.84 -9.20
CA SER A 945 -8.55 33.56 -10.02
C SER A 945 -9.37 32.44 -9.39
N LEU A 946 -8.69 31.53 -8.80
CA LEU A 946 -9.44 30.47 -8.10
C LEU A 946 -10.23 31.04 -6.93
N SER A 947 -9.63 31.94 -6.23
CA SER A 947 -10.34 32.55 -5.08
C SER A 947 -11.56 33.35 -5.54
N ASP A 948 -11.40 33.95 -6.74
CA ASP A 948 -12.56 34.69 -7.27
C ASP A 948 -13.71 33.73 -7.64
N ALA A 949 -13.27 32.54 -8.16
CA ALA A 949 -14.32 31.61 -8.69
C ALA A 949 -14.91 30.77 -7.57
N PHE A 950 -14.14 30.57 -6.48
CA PHE A 950 -14.59 29.66 -5.41
C PHE A 950 -14.33 30.32 -4.06
N GLU A 951 -15.04 31.37 -3.84
CA GLU A 951 -14.70 32.16 -2.63
C GLU A 951 -15.01 31.36 -1.35
N SER A 952 -16.28 30.80 -1.28
CA SER A 952 -16.64 30.06 -0.04
C SER A 952 -15.73 28.84 0.16
N SER A 953 -15.41 28.19 -0.97
CA SER A 953 -14.54 27.00 -0.87
C SER A 953 -13.14 27.38 -0.35
N MET A 954 -12.63 28.56 -0.83
CA MET A 954 -11.27 28.95 -0.39
C MET A 954 -11.30 29.40 1.07
N LEU A 955 -12.39 29.97 1.52
CA LEU A 955 -12.49 30.33 2.95
C LEU A 955 -12.54 29.08 3.83
N LEU A 956 -13.32 28.10 3.36
CA LEU A 956 -13.37 26.84 4.14
C LEU A 956 -11.99 26.19 4.22
N LYS A 957 -11.34 26.17 3.12
CA LYS A 957 -9.97 25.62 3.13
C LYS A 957 -9.10 26.36 4.15
N ASP A 958 -9.15 27.74 4.13
CA ASP A 958 -8.35 28.52 5.10
C ASP A 958 -8.76 28.22 6.55
N TRP A 959 -10.03 28.04 6.74
CA TRP A 959 -10.50 27.68 8.09
C TRP A 959 -9.89 26.35 8.55
N LEU A 960 -9.87 25.30 7.66
CA LEU A 960 -9.29 24.00 8.06
C LEU A 960 -7.79 24.15 8.34
N ARG A 961 -7.10 25.06 7.59
CA ARG A 961 -5.66 25.27 7.83
C ARG A 961 -5.43 25.89 9.22
N LYS A 962 -6.29 26.84 9.53
CA LYS A 962 -6.12 27.48 10.86
C LYS A 962 -6.38 26.48 11.99
N CYS A 963 -7.38 25.60 11.76
CA CYS A 963 -7.61 24.58 12.80
C CYS A 963 -6.40 23.64 12.92
N ALA A 964 -5.91 23.23 11.74
CA ALA A 964 -4.77 22.29 11.79
C ALA A 964 -3.55 22.95 12.46
N LYS A 965 -3.33 24.26 12.11
CA LYS A 965 -2.22 24.98 12.76
C LYS A 965 -2.40 25.05 14.28
N GLY A 966 -3.61 25.41 14.68
CA GLY A 966 -3.88 25.44 16.12
C GLY A 966 -3.61 24.10 16.81
N ILE A 967 -4.02 22.98 16.13
CA ILE A 967 -3.85 21.63 16.73
C ILE A 967 -2.35 21.30 16.78
N ALA A 968 -1.67 21.60 15.68
CA ALA A 968 -0.22 21.24 15.61
C ALA A 968 0.56 22.01 16.68
N GLU A 969 0.19 23.35 16.96
CA GLU A 969 0.88 24.14 17.99
C GLU A 969 0.74 23.52 19.38
N LEU A 970 -0.22 22.61 19.44
CA LEU A 970 -0.36 21.88 20.72
C LEU A 970 0.39 20.56 20.67
N THR A 971 1.18 20.39 19.57
CA THR A 971 2.02 19.18 19.36
C THR A 971 1.16 17.92 19.28
N ARG A 972 -0.05 18.05 18.75
CA ARG A 972 -0.92 16.89 18.46
C ARG A 972 -1.13 16.78 16.94
N PRO A 973 -1.25 15.49 16.56
CA PRO A 973 -1.55 15.34 15.13
C PRO A 973 -3.03 15.61 14.83
N VAL A 974 -3.25 16.08 13.58
CA VAL A 974 -4.67 16.26 13.18
C VAL A 974 -5.32 14.89 12.98
N GLU A 975 -6.58 14.75 13.61
CA GLU A 975 -7.28 13.45 13.48
C GLU A 975 -8.78 13.70 13.25
N TRP A 976 -9.37 12.78 12.47
CA TRP A 976 -10.84 12.87 12.29
C TRP A 976 -11.37 11.47 11.93
N VAL A 977 -12.76 11.32 12.03
CA VAL A 977 -13.40 10.05 11.62
C VAL A 977 -14.29 10.31 10.40
N THR A 978 -14.02 9.47 9.36
CA THR A 978 -14.86 9.64 8.16
C THR A 978 -16.33 9.30 8.45
N PRO A 979 -17.21 9.76 7.58
CA PRO A 979 -18.65 9.50 7.81
C PRO A 979 -18.97 8.00 7.76
N LEU A 980 -17.98 7.22 7.30
CA LEU A 980 -18.23 5.76 7.26
C LEU A 980 -17.52 5.07 8.42
N GLY A 981 -16.92 5.92 9.32
CA GLY A 981 -16.51 5.32 10.62
C GLY A 981 -15.01 5.00 10.62
N LEU A 982 -14.21 5.46 9.60
CA LEU A 982 -12.77 5.17 9.57
C LEU A 982 -12.01 6.32 10.29
N PRO A 983 -11.26 5.97 11.31
CA PRO A 983 -10.41 7.00 11.93
C PRO A 983 -9.18 7.33 11.08
N VAL A 984 -8.93 8.66 10.98
CA VAL A 984 -7.81 9.12 10.13
C VAL A 984 -6.90 10.01 10.99
N MET A 985 -5.49 9.66 10.78
CA MET A 985 -4.51 10.51 11.48
C MET A 985 -3.40 10.93 10.51
N GLN A 986 -3.05 12.23 10.64
CA GLN A 986 -1.95 12.71 9.79
C GLN A 986 -0.60 12.40 10.46
N PRO A 987 0.33 11.72 9.67
CA PRO A 987 1.60 11.25 10.28
C PRO A 987 2.72 12.28 10.14
N TYR A 988 2.46 13.51 9.97
CA TYR A 988 3.51 14.51 9.68
C TYR A 988 4.21 14.91 10.99
N THR A 989 5.51 14.36 11.20
CA THR A 989 6.24 14.71 12.44
C THR A 989 7.67 15.11 12.09
N LYS A 990 8.25 16.14 12.92
CA LYS A 990 9.66 16.54 12.71
C LYS A 990 10.60 15.61 13.51
N HIS A 991 11.63 15.14 12.83
CA HIS A 991 12.55 14.23 13.54
C HIS A 991 13.58 15.03 14.34
N ALA A 992 13.68 14.68 15.70
CA ALA A 992 14.79 15.30 16.48
C ALA A 992 16.14 14.69 16.07
N ARG A 993 16.92 15.32 15.22
CA ARG A 993 18.29 14.87 14.91
C ARG A 993 19.07 14.56 16.20
N ARG A 994 19.13 13.25 16.59
CA ARG A 994 20.06 12.94 17.70
C ARG A 994 21.48 13.42 17.36
N ASN A 995 21.79 14.78 17.65
CA ASN A 995 23.21 15.17 17.55
C ASN A 995 24.12 14.13 18.22
N GLY A 996 24.43 12.98 17.52
CA GLY A 996 25.64 12.24 17.97
C GLY A 996 26.57 13.13 18.80
#